data_AF-A0A1R4LMK1-F1
#
_entry.id   AF-A0A1R4LMK1-F1
#
_cell.length_a   1.000
_cell.length_b   1.000
_cell.length_c   1.000
_cell.angle_alpha   90.00
_cell.angle_beta   90.00
_cell.angle_gamma   90.00
#
_symmetry.space_group_name_H-M   'P 1'
#
loop_
_entity.id
_entity.type
_entity.pdbx_description
1 polymer ?
#
loop_
_entity_poly.entity_id
_entity_poly.type
_entity_poly.pdbx_seq_one_letter_code
_entity_poly.pdbx_strand_id
1 'polypeptide(L)'
;MTLYKQIVMGMIALFILLISCVFIIEFNTTRSNLEQQQRSEVSNTINTVGLALAPYLEDKDTVAAESVINALFDGSTYSLVKLTFFDDRPAIVRTYPITPNGVPAWFTHLDLFEPINESRVVTSGWMQLAEVEIVSHPGEAYRQLWDALIRLSIVFGCVFLFGLIAIALIIKHSLRPLHAIVIKMEQVARSQFGKPLPPPMTKDLVHVVDGINRMSSQVEKSFMAQAREAQQLRDRAYLDAVSKLGNRSYYMNQLESWLSEGGYGAVAMLQAAFIEESYDAQGYESGDAQVKTLAEHLKLSINVPGTIIARLSSSEFAFLFPHAEDDEIQSIAEDIINCVSDMTPDPTGFVSPEAYLGIVLNRSKTTTSNILSLLDNALASAKADRAKPYHYINSDENQLVMGKQQWKALVDEAMEKDWVHFRFQAACDKNGNALHQEVFSSIEKDGQRYSAAQYLFALEQLNVSHIFDEYVIQQMFDKLVHEDGDDILAINISESSISDPSFIRWISQLLTQNPSVAKRLHFEIPEACFIENASYTALFCHAIRDAGADFGVDNYGRHFQTLDYLNEFRPHYVKLDYLFTHNLKDEKQTYTLASISRAAHNLDITTVASRIETQEQLDFLAEHFIDVFQGFIVDK
;
A
#
# COMPACT_ATOMS: atom_id res chain seq x y z
N MET A 1 9.19 7.98 26.73
CA MET A 1 10.31 8.64 26.01
C MET A 1 10.84 7.68 24.95
N THR A 2 11.18 8.14 23.75
CA THR A 2 11.72 7.26 22.69
C THR A 2 13.19 6.92 22.96
N LEU A 3 13.66 5.76 22.47
CA LEU A 3 15.07 5.35 22.53
C LEU A 3 16.00 6.44 21.96
N TYR A 4 15.54 7.11 20.90
CA TYR A 4 16.17 8.31 20.34
C TYR A 4 16.46 9.38 21.40
N LYS A 5 15.45 9.77 22.20
CA LYS A 5 15.62 10.79 23.24
C LYS A 5 16.60 10.34 24.32
N GLN A 6 16.62 9.07 24.68
CA GLN A 6 17.55 8.53 25.67
C GLN A 6 19.00 8.56 25.19
N ILE A 7 19.26 8.12 23.95
CA ILE A 7 20.61 8.14 23.36
C ILE A 7 21.10 9.59 23.20
N VAL A 8 20.25 10.49 22.70
CA VAL A 8 20.59 11.91 22.55
C VAL A 8 20.93 12.54 23.91
N MET A 9 20.09 12.32 24.93
CA MET A 9 20.37 12.85 26.27
C MET A 9 21.66 12.28 26.86
N GLY A 10 21.91 10.98 26.69
CA GLY A 10 23.15 10.33 27.16
C GLY A 10 24.39 10.90 26.47
N MET A 11 24.36 11.07 25.14
CA MET A 11 25.47 11.64 24.37
C MET A 11 25.71 13.11 24.74
N ILE A 12 24.64 13.91 24.90
CA ILE A 12 24.75 15.31 25.31
C ILE A 12 25.32 15.39 26.73
N ALA A 13 24.84 14.57 27.67
CA ALA A 13 25.34 14.55 29.05
C ALA A 13 26.83 14.17 29.10
N LEU A 14 27.25 13.13 28.37
CA LEU A 14 28.65 12.74 28.27
C LEU A 14 29.51 13.85 27.66
N PHE A 15 29.01 14.52 26.62
CA PHE A 15 29.71 15.60 25.95
C PHE A 15 29.87 16.83 26.85
N ILE A 16 28.83 17.21 27.59
CA ILE A 16 28.89 18.28 28.60
C ILE A 16 29.91 17.92 29.69
N LEU A 17 29.90 16.67 30.17
CA LEU A 17 30.82 16.22 31.22
C LEU A 17 32.28 16.27 30.76
N LEU A 18 32.58 15.81 29.53
CA LEU A 18 33.93 15.87 28.96
C LEU A 18 34.40 17.32 28.78
N ILE A 19 33.56 18.17 28.18
CA ILE A 19 33.88 19.59 27.99
C ILE A 19 34.11 20.29 29.33
N SER A 20 33.24 20.05 30.32
CA SER A 20 33.35 20.68 31.64
C SER A 20 34.62 20.23 32.36
N CYS A 21 34.98 18.95 32.26
CA CYS A 21 36.21 18.41 32.86
C CYS A 21 37.46 19.09 32.26
N VAL A 22 37.57 19.13 30.93
CA VAL A 22 38.71 19.78 30.27
C VAL A 22 38.76 21.27 30.58
N PHE A 23 37.61 21.95 30.59
CA PHE A 23 37.54 23.38 30.95
C PHE A 23 38.07 23.65 32.36
N ILE A 24 37.65 22.85 33.35
CA ILE A 24 38.10 22.99 34.73
C ILE A 24 39.61 22.73 34.86
N ILE A 25 40.11 21.68 34.19
CA ILE A 25 41.54 21.35 34.20
C ILE A 25 42.37 22.48 33.60
N GLU A 26 41.99 23.00 32.43
CA GLU A 26 42.71 24.09 31.75
C GLU A 26 42.66 25.40 32.53
N PHE A 27 41.50 25.73 33.11
CA PHE A 27 41.36 26.92 33.95
C PHE A 27 42.28 26.86 35.17
N ASN A 28 42.28 25.73 35.88
CA ASN A 28 43.13 25.53 37.06
C ASN A 28 44.62 25.47 36.68
N THR A 29 44.96 24.84 35.55
CA THR A 29 46.34 24.79 35.04
C THR A 29 46.85 26.19 34.69
N THR A 30 46.03 27.00 34.00
CA THR A 30 46.35 28.39 33.68
C THR A 30 46.57 29.21 34.94
N ARG A 31 45.68 29.08 35.93
CA ARG A 31 45.83 29.73 37.24
C ARG A 31 47.14 29.34 37.94
N SER A 32 47.42 28.05 38.06
CA SER A 32 48.64 27.53 38.70
C SER A 32 49.91 28.03 38.01
N ASN A 33 49.93 28.03 36.68
CA ASN A 33 51.05 28.54 35.90
C ASN A 33 51.28 30.05 36.13
N LEU A 34 50.21 30.85 36.18
CA LEU A 34 50.30 32.28 36.49
C LEU A 34 50.84 32.52 37.90
N GLU A 35 50.39 31.74 38.89
CA GLU A 35 50.89 31.83 40.26
C GLU A 35 52.38 31.48 40.36
N GLN A 36 52.80 30.38 39.71
CA GLN A 36 54.20 29.97 39.68
C GLN A 36 55.08 31.01 38.96
N GLN A 37 54.58 31.59 37.86
CA GLN A 37 55.26 32.65 37.13
C GLN A 37 55.45 33.89 38.03
N GLN A 38 54.40 34.33 38.73
CA GLN A 38 54.51 35.45 39.67
C GLN A 38 55.48 35.16 40.81
N ARG A 39 55.47 33.94 41.37
CA ARG A 39 56.41 33.55 42.43
C ARG A 39 57.85 33.61 41.94
N SER A 40 58.11 33.09 40.74
CA SER A 40 59.44 33.15 40.15
C SER A 40 59.87 34.58 39.84
N GLU A 41 58.95 35.43 39.37
CA GLU A 41 59.22 36.84 39.08
C GLU A 41 59.56 37.62 40.36
N VAL A 42 58.79 37.46 41.44
CA VAL A 42 59.09 38.07 42.74
C VAL A 42 60.43 37.58 43.28
N SER A 43 60.68 36.27 43.24
CA SER A 43 61.95 35.69 43.73
C SER A 43 63.16 36.17 42.92
N ASN A 44 63.04 36.26 41.59
CA ASN A 44 64.11 36.81 40.75
C ASN A 44 64.33 38.30 41.04
N THR A 45 63.24 39.05 41.18
CA THR A 45 63.29 40.48 41.47
C THR A 45 63.95 40.77 42.81
N ILE A 46 63.55 40.08 43.88
CA ILE A 46 64.12 40.31 45.22
C ILE A 46 65.61 39.97 45.25
N ASN A 47 66.04 38.97 44.46
CA ASN A 47 67.45 38.63 44.30
C ASN A 47 68.22 39.74 43.58
N THR A 48 67.70 40.23 42.46
CA THR A 48 68.33 41.31 41.68
C THR A 48 68.37 42.62 42.45
N VAL A 49 67.28 43.00 43.12
CA VAL A 49 67.16 44.24 43.90
C VAL A 49 68.04 44.16 45.15
N GLY A 50 68.08 43.02 45.83
CA GLY A 50 68.97 42.82 46.97
C GLY A 50 70.44 43.01 46.59
N LEU A 51 70.86 42.52 45.42
CA LEU A 51 72.21 42.75 44.88
C LEU A 51 72.45 44.21 44.47
N ALA A 52 71.46 44.86 43.86
CA ALA A 52 71.56 46.26 43.42
C ALA A 52 71.60 47.25 44.60
N LEU A 53 70.96 46.93 45.72
CA LEU A 53 70.93 47.77 46.93
C LEU A 53 72.20 47.66 47.77
N ALA A 54 72.88 46.51 47.76
CA ALA A 54 74.06 46.25 48.59
C ALA A 54 75.13 47.38 48.59
N PRO A 55 75.61 47.89 47.43
CA PRO A 55 76.63 48.95 47.41
C PRO A 55 76.12 50.28 48.00
N TYR A 56 74.88 50.67 47.73
CA TYR A 56 74.30 51.92 48.25
C TYR A 56 74.03 51.85 49.76
N LEU A 57 73.68 50.65 50.25
CA LEU A 57 73.46 50.41 51.68
C LEU A 57 74.76 50.42 52.47
N GLU A 58 75.87 49.95 51.88
CA GLU A 58 77.21 49.98 52.47
C GLU A 58 77.73 51.43 52.60
N ASP A 59 77.52 52.24 51.58
CA ASP A 59 77.90 53.68 51.56
C ASP A 59 76.93 54.59 52.34
N LYS A 60 75.88 54.02 52.95
CA LYS A 60 74.79 54.73 53.64
C LYS A 60 74.06 55.77 52.76
N ASP A 61 74.08 55.61 51.44
CA ASP A 61 73.37 56.48 50.49
C ASP A 61 71.89 56.12 50.43
N THR A 62 71.13 56.74 51.32
CA THR A 62 69.67 56.56 51.40
C THR A 62 68.93 57.09 50.16
N VAL A 63 69.47 58.08 49.46
CA VAL A 63 68.81 58.69 48.29
C VAL A 63 68.95 57.78 47.07
N ALA A 64 70.13 57.17 46.89
CA ALA A 64 70.33 56.17 45.84
C ALA A 64 69.54 54.88 46.12
N ALA A 65 69.51 54.41 47.37
CA ALA A 65 68.68 53.26 47.76
C ALA A 65 67.18 53.53 47.53
N GLU A 66 66.70 54.72 47.89
CA GLU A 66 65.33 55.15 47.60
C GLU A 66 65.04 55.22 46.10
N SER A 67 66.01 55.63 45.28
CA SER A 67 65.87 55.67 43.82
C SER A 67 65.74 54.27 43.21
N VAL A 68 66.47 53.27 43.72
CA VAL A 68 66.33 51.87 43.29
C VAL A 68 64.96 51.32 43.67
N ILE A 69 64.46 51.63 44.88
CA ILE A 69 63.12 51.24 45.32
C ILE A 69 62.04 51.94 44.48
N ASN A 70 62.17 53.24 44.19
CA ASN A 70 61.23 53.97 43.34
C ASN A 70 61.20 53.41 41.91
N ALA A 71 62.36 53.14 41.31
CA ALA A 71 62.46 52.58 39.96
C ALA A 71 61.83 51.17 39.86
N LEU A 72 61.94 50.36 40.92
CA LEU A 72 61.25 49.08 41.03
C LEU A 72 59.73 49.26 41.14
N PHE A 73 59.30 50.30 41.86
CA PHE A 73 57.91 50.57 42.17
C PHE A 73 57.13 51.21 41.01
N ASP A 74 57.81 51.91 40.10
CA ASP A 74 57.22 52.56 38.92
C ASP A 74 56.54 51.59 37.95
N GLY A 75 56.87 50.29 38.02
CA GLY A 75 56.34 49.24 37.13
C GLY A 75 54.91 48.75 37.42
N SER A 76 54.26 49.15 38.52
CA SER A 76 52.93 48.67 38.98
C SER A 76 52.80 47.15 39.24
N THR A 77 53.91 46.41 39.26
CA THR A 77 53.95 44.95 39.42
C THR A 77 53.85 44.50 40.89
N TYR A 78 54.11 45.39 41.85
CA TYR A 78 54.19 45.07 43.28
C TYR A 78 53.21 45.91 44.09
N SER A 79 52.58 45.28 45.09
CA SER A 79 51.62 45.94 45.97
C SER A 79 52.32 46.59 47.17
N LEU A 80 53.44 46.01 47.62
CA LEU A 80 54.30 46.53 48.68
C LEU A 80 55.77 46.27 48.32
N VAL A 81 56.60 47.31 48.45
CA VAL A 81 58.05 47.16 48.54
C VAL A 81 58.49 47.89 49.81
N LYS A 82 59.10 47.15 50.74
CA LYS A 82 59.52 47.66 52.04
C LYS A 82 60.98 47.33 52.31
N LEU A 83 61.78 48.34 52.57
CA LEU A 83 63.18 48.21 52.97
C LEU A 83 63.30 48.60 54.44
N THR A 84 63.61 47.62 55.29
CA THR A 84 63.78 47.80 56.73
C THR A 84 65.27 47.80 57.06
N PHE A 85 65.80 48.90 57.55
CA PHE A 85 67.20 48.95 57.98
C PHE A 85 67.36 48.28 59.34
N PHE A 86 68.52 47.65 59.58
CA PHE A 86 68.85 47.09 60.91
C PHE A 86 69.49 48.10 61.86
N ASP A 87 69.68 49.34 61.41
CA ASP A 87 69.98 50.50 62.25
C ASP A 87 68.70 51.32 62.51
N ASP A 88 68.73 52.29 63.44
CA ASP A 88 67.57 53.10 63.84
C ASP A 88 67.04 54.07 62.74
N ARG A 89 67.30 53.80 61.44
CA ARG A 89 66.75 54.56 60.32
C ARG A 89 65.30 54.20 60.03
N PRO A 90 64.48 55.17 59.57
CA PRO A 90 63.12 54.88 59.13
C PRO A 90 63.12 53.97 57.90
N ALA A 91 62.24 52.97 57.89
CA ALA A 91 62.05 52.07 56.75
C ALA A 91 61.52 52.83 55.52
N ILE A 92 62.00 52.46 54.33
CA ILE A 92 61.47 52.98 53.07
C ILE A 92 60.31 52.06 52.65
N VAL A 93 59.10 52.60 52.59
CA VAL A 93 57.89 51.86 52.22
C VAL A 93 57.24 52.49 51.00
N ARG A 94 56.86 51.65 50.04
CA ARG A 94 56.02 52.02 48.89
C ARG A 94 54.86 51.03 48.77
N THR A 95 53.64 51.57 48.65
CA THR A 95 52.38 50.80 48.58
C THR A 95 51.51 51.28 47.44
N TYR A 96 50.93 50.35 46.68
CA TYR A 96 50.06 50.66 45.53
C TYR A 96 48.68 50.04 45.79
N PRO A 97 47.58 50.78 45.60
CA PRO A 97 46.25 50.26 45.83
C PRO A 97 45.93 49.13 44.85
N ILE A 98 45.39 48.02 45.38
CA ILE A 98 45.01 46.85 44.59
C ILE A 98 43.69 47.14 43.86
N THR A 99 43.75 47.75 42.68
CA THR A 99 42.59 47.91 41.80
C THR A 99 42.88 47.27 40.45
N PRO A 100 42.46 46.01 40.22
CA PRO A 100 42.60 45.36 38.92
C PRO A 100 41.76 46.11 37.87
N ASN A 101 42.41 46.78 36.91
CA ASN A 101 41.70 47.42 35.80
C ASN A 101 41.34 46.38 34.74
N GLY A 102 40.07 46.35 34.31
CA GLY A 102 39.58 45.50 33.22
C GLY A 102 39.07 44.10 33.62
N VAL A 103 38.96 43.81 34.92
CA VAL A 103 38.42 42.54 35.45
C VAL A 103 37.15 42.82 36.27
N PRO A 104 36.06 42.04 36.12
CA PRO A 104 34.87 42.22 36.94
C PRO A 104 35.11 41.97 38.43
N ALA A 105 34.50 42.80 39.28
CA ALA A 105 34.67 42.73 40.73
C ALA A 105 34.31 41.37 41.36
N TRP A 106 33.32 40.66 40.79
CA TRP A 106 32.94 39.34 41.28
C TRP A 106 34.06 38.31 41.11
N PHE A 107 34.89 38.45 40.07
CA PHE A 107 35.96 37.50 39.76
C PHE A 107 37.16 37.70 40.68
N THR A 108 37.44 38.96 41.05
CA THR A 108 38.50 39.30 42.00
C THR A 108 38.14 38.96 43.45
N HIS A 109 36.85 38.86 43.79
CA HIS A 109 36.38 38.42 45.13
C HIS A 109 36.43 36.90 45.34
N LEU A 110 36.85 36.11 44.34
CA LEU A 110 36.96 34.66 44.46
C LEU A 110 38.27 34.20 45.10
N ASP A 111 39.14 35.13 45.53
CA ASP A 111 40.44 34.87 46.17
C ASP A 111 41.25 33.78 45.44
N LEU A 112 41.34 33.91 44.11
CA LEU A 112 42.01 32.94 43.24
C LEU A 112 43.54 33.03 43.33
N PHE A 113 44.12 34.11 43.84
CA PHE A 113 45.56 34.24 44.00
C PHE A 113 45.86 34.68 45.43
N GLU A 114 46.72 33.93 46.12
CA GLU A 114 47.25 34.34 47.41
C GLU A 114 48.36 35.40 47.20
N PRO A 115 48.45 36.45 48.04
CA PRO A 115 49.54 37.41 47.94
C PRO A 115 50.88 36.72 48.15
N ILE A 116 51.78 36.83 47.17
CA ILE A 116 53.11 36.24 47.28
C ILE A 116 54.01 37.26 47.97
N ASN A 117 54.40 36.95 49.21
CA ASN A 117 55.35 37.73 49.99
C ASN A 117 56.70 37.01 50.06
N GLU A 118 57.76 37.69 49.67
CA GLU A 118 59.13 37.23 49.81
C GLU A 118 59.93 38.32 50.55
N SER A 119 60.76 37.92 51.50
CA SER A 119 61.70 38.82 52.16
C SER A 119 63.12 38.29 52.08
N ARG A 120 64.08 39.21 52.00
CA ARG A 120 65.50 38.85 51.92
C ARG A 120 66.36 39.88 52.65
N VAL A 121 67.28 39.35 53.45
CA VAL A 121 68.33 40.14 54.09
C VAL A 121 69.41 40.49 53.07
N VAL A 122 69.67 41.78 52.92
CA VAL A 122 70.76 42.32 52.10
C VAL A 122 72.03 42.37 52.94
N THR A 123 73.08 41.71 52.47
CA THR A 123 74.38 41.63 53.16
C THR A 123 75.49 42.24 52.31
N SER A 124 76.47 42.88 52.96
CA SER A 124 77.79 43.15 52.38
C SER A 124 78.85 42.47 53.23
N GLY A 125 79.56 41.50 52.65
CA GLY A 125 80.44 40.59 53.39
C GLY A 125 79.68 39.83 54.49
N TRP A 126 80.01 40.09 55.75
CA TRP A 126 79.36 39.48 56.93
C TRP A 126 78.33 40.39 57.63
N MET A 127 78.16 41.63 57.17
CA MET A 127 77.22 42.58 57.79
C MET A 127 75.84 42.48 57.14
N GLN A 128 74.80 42.40 57.98
CA GLN A 128 73.40 42.53 57.59
C GLN A 128 73.04 44.01 57.58
N LEU A 129 72.66 44.54 56.41
CA LEU A 129 72.47 45.99 56.23
C LEU A 129 70.99 46.38 56.33
N ALA A 130 70.13 45.61 55.67
CA ALA A 130 68.70 45.83 55.65
C ALA A 130 67.96 44.54 55.23
N GLU A 131 66.65 44.49 55.45
CA GLU A 131 65.74 43.50 54.89
C GLU A 131 64.85 44.16 53.83
N VAL A 132 64.83 43.57 52.64
CA VAL A 132 63.88 43.93 51.57
C VAL A 132 62.73 42.95 51.61
N GLU A 133 61.51 43.46 51.66
CA GLU A 133 60.25 42.72 51.56
C GLU A 133 59.52 43.17 50.30
N ILE A 134 59.10 42.23 49.46
CA ILE A 134 58.35 42.48 48.22
C ILE A 134 57.08 41.63 48.23
N VAL A 135 55.93 42.28 48.04
CA VAL A 135 54.63 41.62 47.86
C VAL A 135 54.15 41.83 46.44
N SER A 136 53.84 40.74 45.73
CA SER A 136 53.29 40.82 44.36
C SER A 136 51.96 41.56 44.31
N HIS A 137 51.67 42.17 43.17
CA HIS A 137 50.33 42.68 42.85
C HIS A 137 49.57 41.64 42.01
N PRO A 138 48.47 41.05 42.50
CA PRO A 138 47.78 39.97 41.78
C PRO A 138 46.94 40.47 40.58
N GLY A 139 46.79 41.79 40.41
CA GLY A 139 45.88 42.37 39.41
C GLY A 139 46.18 41.95 37.97
N GLU A 140 47.45 41.82 37.60
CA GLU A 140 47.83 41.39 36.24
C GLU A 140 47.55 39.90 36.02
N ALA A 141 47.78 39.04 37.03
CA ALA A 141 47.39 37.64 36.96
C ALA A 141 45.86 37.46 36.89
N TYR A 142 45.08 38.26 37.63
CA TYR A 142 43.63 38.28 37.51
C TYR A 142 43.18 38.69 36.11
N ARG A 143 43.82 39.69 35.49
CA ARG A 143 43.52 40.14 34.13
C ARG A 143 43.81 39.06 33.10
N GLN A 144 44.98 38.44 33.17
CA GLN A 144 45.36 37.36 32.26
C GLN A 144 44.47 36.12 32.43
N LEU A 145 44.11 35.77 33.67
CA LEU A 145 43.20 34.66 33.94
C LEU A 145 41.78 34.96 33.46
N TRP A 146 41.31 36.20 33.59
CA TRP A 146 40.01 36.64 33.08
C TRP A 146 39.95 36.59 31.54
N ASP A 147 40.98 37.10 30.87
CA ASP A 147 41.08 37.03 29.41
C ASP A 147 41.17 35.57 28.93
N ALA A 148 41.86 34.71 29.68
CA ALA A 148 41.91 33.27 29.42
C ALA A 148 40.52 32.63 29.59
N LEU A 149 39.79 32.97 30.65
CA LEU A 149 38.43 32.50 30.90
C LEU A 149 37.49 32.84 29.74
N ILE A 150 37.49 34.10 29.28
CA ILE A 150 36.66 34.53 28.13
C ILE A 150 37.01 33.72 26.88
N ARG A 151 38.30 33.60 26.54
CA ARG A 151 38.74 32.84 25.36
C ARG A 151 38.33 31.37 25.45
N LEU A 152 38.52 30.74 26.61
CA LEU A 152 38.08 29.36 26.85
C LEU A 152 36.57 29.25 26.67
N SER A 153 35.77 30.11 27.31
CA SER A 153 34.31 30.07 27.19
C SER A 153 33.81 30.20 25.75
N ILE A 154 34.42 31.07 24.93
CA ILE A 154 34.06 31.22 23.52
C ILE A 154 34.38 29.94 22.75
N VAL A 155 35.61 29.42 22.87
CA VAL A 155 36.05 28.22 22.15
C VAL A 155 35.19 27.01 22.52
N PHE A 156 34.98 26.77 23.82
CA PHE A 156 34.15 25.68 24.30
C PHE A 156 32.69 25.84 23.89
N GLY A 157 32.15 27.08 23.87
CA GLY A 157 30.81 27.37 23.36
C GLY A 157 30.65 27.01 21.89
N CYS A 158 31.63 27.37 21.05
CA CYS A 158 31.63 27.01 19.62
C CYS A 158 31.73 25.50 19.41
N VAL A 159 32.64 24.82 20.11
CA VAL A 159 32.79 23.36 20.05
C VAL A 159 31.51 22.67 20.51
N PHE A 160 30.88 23.17 21.57
CA PHE A 160 29.63 22.64 22.08
C PHE A 160 28.51 22.74 21.04
N LEU A 161 28.33 23.91 20.42
CA LEU A 161 27.31 24.12 19.38
C LEU A 161 27.54 23.23 18.15
N PHE A 162 28.78 23.15 17.67
CA PHE A 162 29.12 22.30 16.53
C PHE A 162 28.90 20.82 16.85
N GLY A 163 29.27 20.38 18.05
CA GLY A 163 29.02 19.02 18.55
C GLY A 163 27.53 18.69 18.58
N LEU A 164 26.67 19.59 19.07
CA LEU A 164 25.22 19.40 19.08
C LEU A 164 24.65 19.23 17.66
N ILE A 165 25.08 20.06 16.71
CA ILE A 165 24.64 19.98 15.30
C ILE A 165 25.10 18.65 14.68
N ALA A 166 26.36 18.26 14.91
CA ALA A 166 26.91 17.00 14.40
C ALA A 166 26.15 15.79 14.96
N ILE A 167 25.89 15.75 16.28
CA ILE A 167 25.09 14.70 16.93
C ILE A 167 23.69 14.64 16.31
N ALA A 168 23.02 15.79 16.13
CA ALA A 168 21.68 15.84 15.54
C ALA A 168 21.65 15.30 14.10
N LEU A 169 22.63 15.67 13.28
CA LEU A 169 22.74 15.21 11.88
C LEU A 169 23.04 13.72 11.79
N ILE A 170 24.00 13.22 12.58
CA ILE A 170 24.38 11.80 12.62
C ILE A 170 23.17 10.95 12.98
N ILE A 171 22.43 11.32 14.02
CA ILE A 171 21.28 10.52 14.46
C ILE A 171 20.12 10.63 13.46
N LYS A 172 19.84 11.81 12.90
CA LYS A 172 18.82 11.95 11.85
C LYS A 172 19.13 11.07 10.65
N HIS A 173 20.39 11.01 10.21
CA HIS A 173 20.79 10.18 9.09
C HIS A 173 20.73 8.69 9.43
N SER A 174 21.20 8.30 10.61
CA SER A 174 21.25 6.89 11.04
C SER A 174 19.88 6.27 11.33
N LEU A 175 18.87 7.06 11.71
CA LEU A 175 17.54 6.55 12.06
C LEU A 175 16.51 6.62 10.93
N ARG A 176 16.80 7.31 9.82
CA ARG A 176 15.91 7.33 8.63
C ARG A 176 15.49 5.92 8.16
N PRO A 177 16.39 4.92 8.08
CA PRO A 177 15.99 3.59 7.62
C PRO A 177 14.98 2.90 8.56
N LEU A 178 14.99 3.22 9.85
CA LEU A 178 14.05 2.64 10.83
C LEU A 178 12.59 3.04 10.50
N HIS A 179 12.38 4.27 10.05
CA HIS A 179 11.05 4.72 9.65
C HIS A 179 10.55 4.02 8.39
N ALA A 180 11.44 3.81 7.40
CA ALA A 180 11.13 3.04 6.20
C ALA A 180 10.79 1.56 6.52
N ILE A 181 11.50 0.98 7.49
CA ILE A 181 11.19 -0.35 8.03
C ILE A 181 9.79 -0.40 8.64
N VAL A 182 9.40 0.58 9.46
CA VAL A 182 8.05 0.65 10.06
C VAL A 182 6.97 0.73 8.98
N ILE A 183 7.13 1.63 8.01
CA ILE A 183 6.19 1.76 6.88
C ILE A 183 6.09 0.43 6.12
N LYS A 184 7.23 -0.25 5.87
CA LYS A 184 7.22 -1.54 5.19
C LYS A 184 6.50 -2.62 5.99
N MET A 185 6.65 -2.64 7.31
CA MET A 185 5.93 -3.59 8.16
C MET A 185 4.41 -3.33 8.14
N GLU A 186 3.99 -2.07 8.16
CA GLU A 186 2.56 -1.71 8.02
C GLU A 186 2.02 -2.11 6.64
N GLN A 187 2.80 -1.90 5.57
CA GLN A 187 2.46 -2.35 4.23
C GLN A 187 2.29 -3.88 4.19
N VAL A 188 3.27 -4.64 4.67
CA VAL A 188 3.20 -6.12 4.71
C VAL A 188 2.04 -6.60 5.56
N ALA A 189 1.72 -5.92 6.67
CA ALA A 189 0.57 -6.25 7.51
C ALA A 189 -0.77 -6.05 6.79
N ARG A 190 -0.84 -5.11 5.83
CA ARG A 190 -1.99 -4.88 4.93
C ARG A 190 -1.85 -5.66 3.62
N SER A 191 -1.06 -6.73 3.63
CA SER A 191 -0.74 -7.55 2.45
C SER A 191 -0.16 -6.77 1.26
N GLN A 192 0.41 -5.57 1.44
CA GLN A 192 1.03 -4.75 0.38
C GLN A 192 2.54 -5.07 0.26
N PHE A 193 2.88 -6.08 -0.54
CA PHE A 193 4.26 -6.59 -0.60
C PHE A 193 5.22 -5.71 -1.40
N GLY A 194 4.80 -5.10 -2.51
CA GLY A 194 5.57 -4.11 -3.28
C GLY A 194 7.04 -4.48 -3.56
N LYS A 195 7.88 -3.47 -3.78
CA LYS A 195 9.34 -3.68 -3.98
C LYS A 195 10.07 -3.89 -2.64
N PRO A 196 11.16 -4.68 -2.62
CA PRO A 196 11.99 -4.84 -1.43
C PRO A 196 12.65 -3.52 -1.02
N LEU A 197 12.87 -3.35 0.27
CA LEU A 197 13.59 -2.19 0.79
C LEU A 197 15.07 -2.25 0.36
N PRO A 198 15.68 -1.12 -0.05
CA PRO A 198 17.09 -1.07 -0.38
C PRO A 198 17.96 -1.25 0.88
N PRO A 199 19.20 -1.78 0.74
CA PRO A 199 20.09 -2.00 1.88
C PRO A 199 20.48 -0.65 2.52
N PRO A 200 20.36 -0.50 3.86
CA PRO A 200 20.75 0.72 4.56
C PRO A 200 22.27 0.81 4.71
N MET A 201 22.80 2.03 4.91
CA MET A 201 24.24 2.23 5.14
C MET A 201 24.73 1.66 6.48
N THR A 202 23.85 1.57 7.48
CA THR A 202 24.18 1.06 8.82
C THR A 202 24.17 -0.46 8.82
N LYS A 203 25.34 -1.09 9.02
CA LYS A 203 25.51 -2.55 8.95
C LYS A 203 24.54 -3.33 9.83
N ASP A 204 24.27 -2.87 11.04
CA ASP A 204 23.34 -3.54 11.97
C ASP A 204 21.90 -3.57 11.44
N LEU A 205 21.50 -2.56 10.66
CA LEU A 205 20.16 -2.49 10.06
C LEU A 205 20.04 -3.33 8.78
N VAL A 206 21.15 -3.72 8.15
CA VAL A 206 21.13 -4.58 6.95
C VAL A 206 20.45 -5.90 7.27
N HIS A 207 20.79 -6.54 8.39
CA HIS A 207 20.18 -7.79 8.80
C HIS A 207 18.68 -7.68 9.08
N VAL A 208 18.24 -6.54 9.63
CA VAL A 208 16.81 -6.28 9.88
C VAL A 208 16.06 -6.08 8.56
N VAL A 209 16.63 -5.29 7.64
CA VAL A 209 16.04 -5.08 6.31
C VAL A 209 15.99 -6.39 5.52
N ASP A 210 17.06 -7.18 5.54
CA ASP A 210 17.08 -8.50 4.89
C ASP A 210 16.04 -9.44 5.51
N GLY A 211 15.90 -9.45 6.84
CA GLY A 211 14.89 -10.23 7.56
C GLY A 211 13.47 -9.86 7.14
N ILE A 212 13.17 -8.56 7.08
CA ILE A 212 11.85 -8.05 6.66
C ILE A 212 11.59 -8.34 5.18
N ASN A 213 12.58 -8.14 4.30
CA ASN A 213 12.45 -8.45 2.88
C ASN A 213 12.19 -9.95 2.66
N ARG A 214 12.89 -10.83 3.39
CA ARG A 214 12.64 -12.28 3.35
C ARG A 214 11.26 -12.64 3.88
N MET A 215 10.84 -12.05 4.99
CA MET A 215 9.50 -12.26 5.55
C MET A 215 8.41 -11.82 4.58
N SER A 216 8.52 -10.60 4.03
CA SER A 216 7.60 -10.07 3.01
C SER A 216 7.49 -11.01 1.81
N SER A 217 8.62 -11.47 1.26
CA SER A 217 8.64 -12.41 0.13
C SER A 217 8.05 -13.78 0.51
N GLN A 218 8.26 -14.25 1.73
CA GLN A 218 7.71 -15.53 2.18
C GLN A 218 6.19 -15.47 2.35
N VAL A 219 5.67 -14.38 2.90
CA VAL A 219 4.22 -14.15 3.03
C VAL A 219 3.58 -14.04 1.64
N GLU A 220 4.19 -13.27 0.73
CA GLU A 220 3.75 -13.17 -0.67
C GLU A 220 3.70 -14.55 -1.36
N LYS A 221 4.75 -15.37 -1.19
CA LYS A 221 4.77 -16.74 -1.74
C LYS A 221 3.69 -17.64 -1.14
N SER A 222 3.44 -17.52 0.16
CA SER A 222 2.39 -18.28 0.84
C SER A 222 1.02 -17.92 0.30
N PHE A 223 0.77 -16.62 0.08
CA PHE A 223 -0.46 -16.13 -0.55
C PHE A 223 -0.61 -16.70 -1.97
N MET A 224 0.42 -16.59 -2.81
CA MET A 224 0.39 -17.12 -4.18
C MET A 224 0.16 -18.64 -4.20
N ALA A 225 0.65 -19.37 -3.21
CA ALA A 225 0.38 -20.79 -3.08
C ALA A 225 -1.10 -21.09 -2.76
N GLN A 226 -1.73 -20.29 -1.90
CA GLN A 226 -3.16 -20.42 -1.58
C GLN A 226 -4.07 -20.03 -2.74
N ALA A 227 -3.74 -18.96 -3.47
CA ALA A 227 -4.47 -18.57 -4.68
C ALA A 227 -4.43 -19.70 -5.74
N ARG A 228 -3.26 -20.32 -5.92
CA ARG A 228 -3.10 -21.49 -6.80
C ARG A 228 -3.85 -22.72 -6.30
N GLU A 229 -3.88 -22.96 -5.00
CA GLU A 229 -4.67 -24.05 -4.42
C GLU A 229 -6.17 -23.84 -4.68
N ALA A 230 -6.68 -22.62 -4.46
CA ALA A 230 -8.05 -22.25 -4.76
C ALA A 230 -8.38 -22.45 -6.26
N GLN A 231 -7.48 -22.04 -7.16
CA GLN A 231 -7.62 -22.28 -8.58
C GLN A 231 -7.67 -23.78 -8.91
N GLN A 232 -6.77 -24.59 -8.35
CA GLN A 232 -6.75 -26.03 -8.60
C GLN A 232 -8.00 -26.74 -8.10
N LEU A 233 -8.54 -26.32 -6.94
CA LEU A 233 -9.78 -26.86 -6.40
C LEU A 233 -10.96 -26.49 -7.30
N ARG A 234 -11.03 -25.23 -7.75
CA ARG A 234 -12.04 -24.77 -8.70
C ARG A 234 -12.02 -25.56 -10.00
N ASP A 235 -10.84 -25.72 -10.59
CA ASP A 235 -10.68 -26.46 -11.85
C ASP A 235 -11.14 -27.92 -11.67
N ARG A 236 -10.83 -28.56 -10.53
CA ARG A 236 -11.30 -29.92 -10.24
C ARG A 236 -12.80 -30.01 -9.97
N ALA A 237 -13.41 -28.97 -9.44
CA ALA A 237 -14.83 -28.95 -9.11
C ALA A 237 -15.72 -28.67 -10.34
N TYR A 238 -15.24 -27.86 -11.28
CA TYR A 238 -16.08 -27.31 -12.36
C TYR A 238 -15.57 -27.54 -13.79
N LEU A 239 -14.35 -28.04 -13.99
CA LEU A 239 -13.86 -28.43 -15.32
C LEU A 239 -13.84 -29.95 -15.51
N ASP A 240 -14.07 -30.39 -16.74
CA ASP A 240 -13.81 -31.75 -17.17
C ASP A 240 -12.30 -31.97 -17.35
N ALA A 241 -11.81 -33.10 -16.86
CA ALA A 241 -10.37 -33.37 -16.79
C ALA A 241 -9.72 -33.51 -18.17
N VAL A 242 -10.47 -34.02 -19.15
CA VAL A 242 -9.99 -34.33 -20.51
C VAL A 242 -10.18 -33.14 -21.44
N SER A 243 -11.42 -32.67 -21.61
CA SER A 243 -11.75 -31.58 -22.54
C SER A 243 -11.30 -30.20 -22.06
N LYS A 244 -11.07 -30.01 -20.75
CA LYS A 244 -10.85 -28.68 -20.13
C LYS A 244 -12.00 -27.69 -20.41
N LEU A 245 -13.19 -28.21 -20.70
CA LEU A 245 -14.45 -27.47 -20.76
C LEU A 245 -15.10 -27.49 -19.38
N GLY A 246 -16.19 -26.75 -19.22
CA GLY A 246 -17.05 -26.90 -18.06
C GLY A 246 -17.53 -28.34 -17.91
N ASN A 247 -17.65 -28.83 -16.68
CA ASN A 247 -18.29 -30.13 -16.43
C ASN A 247 -19.81 -29.98 -16.29
N ARG A 248 -20.50 -31.10 -16.06
CA ARG A 248 -21.95 -31.13 -15.85
C ARG A 248 -22.42 -30.19 -14.73
N SER A 249 -21.72 -30.18 -13.59
CA SER A 249 -22.10 -29.33 -12.45
C SER A 249 -21.98 -27.85 -12.80
N TYR A 250 -20.91 -27.47 -13.51
CA TYR A 250 -20.74 -26.11 -14.01
C TYR A 250 -21.86 -25.71 -14.97
N TYR A 251 -22.17 -26.54 -15.97
CA TYR A 251 -23.24 -26.25 -16.93
C TYR A 251 -24.59 -26.05 -16.25
N MET A 252 -24.95 -26.93 -15.32
CA MET A 252 -26.25 -26.85 -14.62
C MET A 252 -26.36 -25.58 -13.79
N ASN A 253 -25.30 -25.19 -13.07
CA ASN A 253 -25.29 -23.94 -12.30
C ASN A 253 -25.41 -22.71 -13.19
N GLN A 254 -24.72 -22.70 -14.34
CA GLN A 254 -24.80 -21.60 -15.30
C GLN A 254 -26.17 -21.51 -15.97
N LEU A 255 -26.77 -22.66 -16.31
CA LEU A 255 -28.13 -22.74 -16.86
C LEU A 255 -29.17 -22.21 -15.87
N GLU A 256 -29.07 -22.60 -14.58
CA GLU A 256 -29.93 -22.07 -13.52
C GLU A 256 -29.75 -20.56 -13.33
N SER A 257 -28.50 -20.07 -13.33
CA SER A 257 -28.19 -18.63 -13.24
C SER A 257 -28.87 -17.86 -14.36
N TRP A 258 -28.64 -18.26 -15.61
CA TRP A 258 -29.19 -17.59 -16.78
C TRP A 258 -30.73 -17.60 -16.80
N LEU A 259 -31.36 -18.71 -16.41
CA LEU A 259 -32.82 -18.80 -16.29
C LEU A 259 -33.37 -17.86 -15.20
N SER A 260 -32.67 -17.71 -14.08
CA SER A 260 -33.07 -16.81 -12.99
C SER A 260 -33.07 -15.33 -13.43
N GLU A 261 -32.17 -14.98 -14.35
CA GLU A 261 -32.02 -13.63 -14.93
C GLU A 261 -33.00 -13.32 -16.07
N GLY A 262 -33.83 -14.30 -16.46
CA GLY A 262 -34.85 -14.15 -17.50
C GLY A 262 -34.75 -15.18 -18.62
N GLY A 263 -33.59 -15.85 -18.76
CA GLY A 263 -33.43 -16.97 -19.69
C GLY A 263 -33.46 -16.57 -21.17
N TYR A 264 -33.07 -15.35 -21.52
CA TYR A 264 -33.12 -14.91 -22.91
C TYR A 264 -31.86 -15.34 -23.68
N GLY A 265 -32.02 -16.08 -24.79
CA GLY A 265 -30.90 -16.61 -25.59
C GLY A 265 -31.16 -18.03 -26.10
N ALA A 266 -30.13 -18.86 -26.22
CA ALA A 266 -30.29 -20.23 -26.69
C ALA A 266 -29.44 -21.22 -25.90
N VAL A 267 -29.89 -22.47 -25.88
CA VAL A 267 -29.07 -23.61 -25.43
C VAL A 267 -28.97 -24.63 -26.54
N ALA A 268 -27.86 -25.35 -26.59
CA ALA A 268 -27.68 -26.44 -27.53
C ALA A 268 -27.03 -27.65 -26.85
N MET A 269 -27.29 -28.83 -27.40
CA MET A 269 -26.68 -30.07 -26.99
C MET A 269 -26.22 -30.83 -28.24
N LEU A 270 -24.90 -31.01 -28.35
CA LEU A 270 -24.25 -31.81 -29.37
C LEU A 270 -24.02 -33.21 -28.80
N GLN A 271 -24.46 -34.23 -29.52
CA GLN A 271 -24.05 -35.60 -29.29
C GLN A 271 -23.10 -36.06 -30.40
N ALA A 272 -21.85 -36.31 -30.03
CA ALA A 272 -20.77 -36.70 -30.92
C ALA A 272 -20.51 -38.22 -30.80
N ALA A 273 -21.34 -39.04 -31.45
CA ALA A 273 -21.31 -40.50 -31.31
C ALA A 273 -19.99 -41.13 -31.77
N PHE A 274 -19.26 -40.49 -32.69
CA PHE A 274 -17.93 -40.92 -33.12
C PHE A 274 -16.90 -41.02 -31.96
N ILE A 275 -17.13 -40.30 -30.85
CA ILE A 275 -16.30 -40.38 -29.65
C ILE A 275 -16.57 -41.67 -28.88
N GLU A 276 -17.83 -42.09 -28.78
CA GLU A 276 -18.20 -43.38 -28.18
C GLU A 276 -17.59 -44.53 -28.98
N GLU A 277 -17.69 -44.49 -30.31
CA GLU A 277 -17.04 -45.48 -31.17
C GLU A 277 -15.52 -45.53 -30.97
N SER A 278 -14.88 -44.37 -30.79
CA SER A 278 -13.44 -44.30 -30.51
C SER A 278 -13.08 -44.94 -29.17
N TYR A 279 -13.87 -44.68 -28.12
CA TYR A 279 -13.68 -45.35 -26.82
C TYR A 279 -13.83 -46.87 -26.92
N ASP A 280 -14.87 -47.34 -27.63
CA ASP A 280 -15.18 -48.77 -27.74
C ASP A 280 -14.18 -49.53 -28.64
N ALA A 281 -13.77 -48.93 -29.77
CA ALA A 281 -12.93 -49.59 -30.77
C ALA A 281 -11.43 -49.43 -30.53
N GLN A 282 -10.99 -48.28 -30.01
CA GLN A 282 -9.58 -47.88 -29.94
C GLN A 282 -9.10 -47.59 -28.51
N GLY A 283 -10.01 -47.62 -27.53
CA GLY A 283 -9.72 -47.46 -26.11
C GLY A 283 -9.64 -45.99 -25.65
N TYR A 284 -9.43 -45.83 -24.34
CA TYR A 284 -9.52 -44.53 -23.66
C TYR A 284 -8.57 -43.46 -24.20
N GLU A 285 -7.35 -43.82 -24.60
CA GLU A 285 -6.37 -42.84 -25.10
C GLU A 285 -6.83 -42.18 -26.42
N SER A 286 -7.45 -42.96 -27.32
CA SER A 286 -7.97 -42.43 -28.58
C SER A 286 -9.23 -41.58 -28.35
N GLY A 287 -10.16 -42.07 -27.53
CA GLY A 287 -11.37 -41.31 -27.18
C GLY A 287 -11.06 -39.98 -26.50
N ASP A 288 -10.12 -39.97 -25.55
CA ASP A 288 -9.67 -38.75 -24.88
C ASP A 288 -8.99 -37.77 -25.85
N ALA A 289 -8.22 -38.26 -26.83
CA ALA A 289 -7.62 -37.42 -27.87
C ALA A 289 -8.68 -36.78 -28.78
N GLN A 290 -9.74 -37.52 -29.14
CA GLN A 290 -10.87 -36.98 -29.92
C GLN A 290 -11.62 -35.91 -29.14
N VAL A 291 -11.93 -36.18 -27.87
CA VAL A 291 -12.57 -35.21 -26.97
C VAL A 291 -11.76 -33.93 -26.88
N LYS A 292 -10.44 -34.04 -26.68
CA LYS A 292 -9.56 -32.87 -26.55
C LYS A 292 -9.55 -32.04 -27.84
N THR A 293 -9.43 -32.71 -28.99
CA THR A 293 -9.41 -32.04 -30.30
C THR A 293 -10.74 -31.33 -30.57
N LEU A 294 -11.87 -31.99 -30.29
CA LEU A 294 -13.20 -31.39 -30.47
C LEU A 294 -13.39 -30.19 -29.54
N ALA A 295 -12.98 -30.31 -28.29
CA ALA A 295 -13.07 -29.21 -27.33
C ALA A 295 -12.23 -27.99 -27.76
N GLU A 296 -11.02 -28.20 -28.29
CA GLU A 296 -10.17 -27.12 -28.81
C GLU A 296 -10.79 -26.45 -30.04
N HIS A 297 -11.34 -27.23 -30.97
CA HIS A 297 -12.04 -26.69 -32.16
C HIS A 297 -13.30 -25.91 -31.79
N LEU A 298 -14.14 -26.45 -30.90
CA LEU A 298 -15.36 -25.77 -30.44
C LEU A 298 -15.04 -24.43 -29.77
N LYS A 299 -13.98 -24.35 -28.94
CA LYS A 299 -13.55 -23.09 -28.31
C LYS A 299 -13.08 -22.05 -29.32
N LEU A 300 -12.44 -22.47 -30.41
CA LEU A 300 -11.92 -21.55 -31.42
C LEU A 300 -13.00 -21.06 -32.38
N SER A 301 -13.93 -21.93 -32.76
CA SER A 301 -14.96 -21.62 -33.75
C SER A 301 -16.12 -20.83 -33.18
N ILE A 302 -16.43 -21.03 -31.89
CA ILE A 302 -17.53 -20.32 -31.23
C ILE A 302 -16.99 -19.02 -30.63
N ASN A 303 -17.00 -17.95 -31.42
CA ASN A 303 -16.54 -16.62 -31.01
C ASN A 303 -17.69 -15.70 -30.60
N VAL A 304 -18.50 -16.14 -29.64
CA VAL A 304 -19.62 -15.34 -29.10
C VAL A 304 -19.35 -15.04 -27.62
N PRO A 305 -19.24 -13.75 -27.23
CA PRO A 305 -19.00 -13.35 -25.85
C PRO A 305 -20.02 -13.94 -24.88
N GLY A 306 -19.56 -14.36 -23.70
CA GLY A 306 -20.41 -14.96 -22.67
C GLY A 306 -20.88 -16.39 -22.95
N THR A 307 -20.45 -17.02 -24.05
CA THR A 307 -20.81 -18.40 -24.35
C THR A 307 -20.20 -19.37 -23.36
N ILE A 308 -21.01 -20.34 -22.96
CA ILE A 308 -20.61 -21.38 -22.02
C ILE A 308 -20.61 -22.71 -22.76
N ILE A 309 -19.46 -23.40 -22.73
CA ILE A 309 -19.27 -24.71 -23.34
C ILE A 309 -18.90 -25.71 -22.25
N ALA A 310 -19.63 -26.81 -22.19
CA ALA A 310 -19.42 -27.85 -21.20
C ALA A 310 -19.53 -29.26 -21.80
N ARG A 311 -18.89 -30.23 -21.16
CA ARG A 311 -19.04 -31.66 -21.43
C ARG A 311 -19.93 -32.28 -20.36
N LEU A 312 -21.08 -32.82 -20.75
CA LEU A 312 -22.06 -33.39 -19.82
C LEU A 312 -21.88 -34.88 -19.58
N SER A 313 -21.36 -35.59 -20.58
CA SER A 313 -21.11 -37.04 -20.57
C SER A 313 -19.95 -37.41 -21.50
N SER A 314 -19.76 -38.69 -21.81
CA SER A 314 -18.67 -39.16 -22.68
C SER A 314 -18.67 -38.53 -24.07
N SER A 315 -19.85 -38.37 -24.69
CA SER A 315 -20.03 -37.88 -26.06
C SER A 315 -20.91 -36.63 -26.17
N GLU A 316 -21.46 -36.14 -25.06
CA GLU A 316 -22.39 -35.01 -25.08
C GLU A 316 -21.70 -33.71 -24.62
N PHE A 317 -21.80 -32.70 -25.48
CA PHE A 317 -21.35 -31.35 -25.24
C PHE A 317 -22.56 -30.43 -25.21
N ALA A 318 -22.61 -29.56 -24.22
CA ALA A 318 -23.69 -28.61 -24.06
C ALA A 318 -23.17 -27.18 -24.17
N PHE A 319 -24.01 -26.34 -24.74
CA PHE A 319 -23.74 -24.96 -25.03
C PHE A 319 -24.86 -24.11 -24.43
N LEU A 320 -24.48 -22.96 -23.89
CA LEU A 320 -25.40 -21.90 -23.50
C LEU A 320 -24.89 -20.61 -24.15
N PHE A 321 -25.78 -19.98 -24.90
CA PHE A 321 -25.57 -18.74 -25.63
C PHE A 321 -26.50 -17.67 -25.04
N PRO A 322 -26.06 -16.95 -24.00
CA PRO A 322 -26.82 -15.85 -23.46
C PRO A 322 -27.08 -14.81 -24.56
N HIS A 323 -28.32 -14.31 -24.62
CA HIS A 323 -28.73 -13.21 -25.51
C HIS A 323 -28.58 -13.42 -27.02
N ALA A 324 -28.34 -14.65 -27.48
CA ALA A 324 -28.21 -14.94 -28.91
C ALA A 324 -29.53 -14.80 -29.69
N GLU A 325 -29.45 -14.13 -30.84
CA GLU A 325 -30.56 -13.96 -31.79
C GLU A 325 -30.73 -15.20 -32.69
N ASP A 326 -31.89 -15.33 -33.34
CA ASP A 326 -32.26 -16.54 -34.10
C ASP A 326 -31.31 -16.80 -35.28
N ASP A 327 -30.89 -15.74 -35.97
CA ASP A 327 -29.99 -15.80 -37.13
C ASP A 327 -28.54 -16.14 -36.73
N GLU A 328 -28.06 -15.58 -35.61
CA GLU A 328 -26.76 -15.91 -35.03
C GLU A 328 -26.68 -17.39 -34.67
N ILE A 329 -27.73 -17.93 -34.03
CA ILE A 329 -27.79 -19.32 -33.61
C ILE A 329 -27.77 -20.29 -34.79
N GLN A 330 -28.38 -19.92 -35.92
CA GLN A 330 -28.31 -20.76 -37.11
C GLN A 330 -26.87 -20.87 -37.65
N SER A 331 -26.15 -19.75 -37.73
CA SER A 331 -24.74 -19.76 -38.15
C SER A 331 -23.87 -20.58 -37.18
N ILE A 332 -24.06 -20.39 -35.88
CA ILE A 332 -23.30 -21.10 -34.85
C ILE A 332 -23.54 -22.61 -34.91
N ALA A 333 -24.78 -23.03 -35.16
CA ALA A 333 -25.11 -24.45 -35.31
C ALA A 333 -24.40 -25.07 -36.52
N GLU A 334 -24.34 -24.35 -37.64
CA GLU A 334 -23.60 -24.77 -38.83
C GLU A 334 -22.10 -24.86 -38.53
N ASP A 335 -21.53 -23.88 -37.82
CA ASP A 335 -20.13 -23.89 -37.40
C ASP A 335 -19.81 -25.09 -36.48
N ILE A 336 -20.70 -25.40 -35.52
CA ILE A 336 -20.54 -26.58 -34.64
C ILE A 336 -20.52 -27.88 -35.46
N ILE A 337 -21.44 -28.04 -36.40
CA ILE A 337 -21.50 -29.25 -37.24
C ILE A 337 -20.30 -29.33 -38.18
N ASN A 338 -19.86 -28.20 -38.75
CA ASN A 338 -18.68 -28.14 -39.60
C ASN A 338 -17.41 -28.51 -38.82
N CYS A 339 -17.28 -28.04 -37.57
CA CYS A 339 -16.17 -28.42 -36.68
C CYS A 339 -16.05 -29.94 -36.51
N VAL A 340 -17.19 -30.62 -36.34
CA VAL A 340 -17.21 -32.08 -36.22
C VAL A 340 -16.88 -32.75 -37.55
N SER A 341 -17.41 -32.20 -38.65
CA SER A 341 -17.18 -32.72 -40.01
C SER A 341 -15.71 -32.68 -40.41
N ASP A 342 -15.00 -31.61 -40.05
CA ASP A 342 -13.57 -31.45 -40.33
C ASP A 342 -12.68 -32.43 -39.53
N MET A 343 -13.17 -32.93 -38.39
CA MET A 343 -12.44 -33.89 -37.56
C MET A 343 -12.55 -35.33 -38.07
N THR A 344 -13.65 -35.66 -38.75
CA THR A 344 -13.87 -36.98 -39.35
C THR A 344 -13.95 -36.86 -40.87
N PRO A 345 -12.86 -36.47 -41.56
CA PRO A 345 -12.89 -36.28 -43.00
C PRO A 345 -13.12 -37.63 -43.68
N ASP A 346 -14.28 -37.79 -44.33
CA ASP A 346 -14.53 -38.90 -45.23
C ASP A 346 -14.06 -38.53 -46.65
N PRO A 347 -12.97 -39.15 -47.18
CA PRO A 347 -12.48 -38.88 -48.52
C PRO A 347 -13.47 -39.26 -49.63
N THR A 348 -14.55 -40.00 -49.31
CA THR A 348 -15.61 -40.36 -50.25
C THR A 348 -16.81 -39.41 -50.20
N GLY A 349 -16.97 -38.62 -49.14
CA GLY A 349 -18.07 -37.67 -48.94
C GLY A 349 -19.45 -38.32 -48.76
N PHE A 350 -19.52 -39.63 -48.48
CA PHE A 350 -20.77 -40.38 -48.35
C PHE A 350 -21.15 -40.68 -46.89
N VAL A 351 -20.21 -40.58 -45.96
CA VAL A 351 -20.43 -40.80 -44.52
C VAL A 351 -20.40 -39.44 -43.82
N SER A 352 -21.59 -38.95 -43.42
CA SER A 352 -21.67 -37.82 -42.51
C SER A 352 -21.20 -38.26 -41.11
N PRO A 353 -20.52 -37.38 -40.36
CA PRO A 353 -20.18 -37.66 -38.97
C PRO A 353 -21.44 -38.02 -38.19
N GLU A 354 -21.38 -39.03 -37.31
CA GLU A 354 -22.48 -39.32 -36.39
C GLU A 354 -22.54 -38.27 -35.27
N ALA A 355 -22.93 -37.06 -35.64
CA ALA A 355 -23.01 -35.91 -34.76
C ALA A 355 -24.35 -35.21 -34.95
N TYR A 356 -25.08 -35.06 -33.84
CA TYR A 356 -26.43 -34.52 -33.85
C TYR A 356 -26.51 -33.37 -32.86
N LEU A 357 -27.14 -32.27 -33.26
CA LEU A 357 -27.23 -31.05 -32.47
C LEU A 357 -28.69 -30.67 -32.22
N GLY A 358 -29.13 -30.75 -30.97
CA GLY A 358 -30.43 -30.23 -30.54
C GLY A 358 -30.30 -28.80 -30.03
N ILE A 359 -31.15 -27.89 -30.46
CA ILE A 359 -31.08 -26.47 -30.11
C ILE A 359 -32.45 -26.00 -29.60
N VAL A 360 -32.45 -25.25 -28.50
CA VAL A 360 -33.65 -24.62 -27.94
C VAL A 360 -33.42 -23.12 -27.85
N LEU A 361 -34.25 -22.37 -28.56
CA LEU A 361 -34.34 -20.92 -28.42
C LEU A 361 -35.26 -20.63 -27.24
N ASN A 362 -34.78 -19.86 -26.27
CA ASN A 362 -35.57 -19.47 -25.11
C ASN A 362 -35.77 -17.95 -25.06
N ARG A 363 -37.03 -17.54 -24.93
CA ARG A 363 -37.43 -16.13 -24.96
C ARG A 363 -38.19 -15.70 -23.70
N SER A 364 -38.57 -16.65 -22.84
CA SER A 364 -39.29 -16.36 -21.59
C SER A 364 -38.73 -17.13 -20.39
N LYS A 365 -39.22 -16.75 -19.20
CA LYS A 365 -38.90 -17.46 -17.96
C LYS A 365 -39.44 -18.89 -18.00
N THR A 366 -38.54 -19.84 -17.80
CA THR A 366 -38.84 -21.27 -17.80
C THR A 366 -38.00 -21.96 -16.73
N THR A 367 -38.19 -23.27 -16.57
CA THR A 367 -37.42 -24.07 -15.61
C THR A 367 -36.32 -24.88 -16.31
N THR A 368 -35.25 -25.19 -15.57
CA THR A 368 -34.15 -26.04 -16.04
C THR A 368 -34.67 -27.37 -16.58
N SER A 369 -35.63 -28.00 -15.89
CA SER A 369 -36.22 -29.27 -16.32
C SER A 369 -36.92 -29.17 -17.68
N ASN A 370 -37.64 -28.06 -17.93
CA ASN A 370 -38.34 -27.86 -19.20
C ASN A 370 -37.33 -27.66 -20.35
N ILE A 371 -36.30 -26.83 -20.14
CA ILE A 371 -35.24 -26.64 -21.13
C ILE A 371 -34.54 -27.94 -21.49
N LEU A 372 -34.16 -28.75 -20.50
CA LEU A 372 -33.52 -30.05 -20.75
C LEU A 372 -34.44 -31.00 -21.53
N SER A 373 -35.74 -31.01 -21.20
CA SER A 373 -36.72 -31.81 -21.94
C SER A 373 -36.88 -31.35 -23.40
N LEU A 374 -36.85 -30.04 -23.65
CA LEU A 374 -36.86 -29.48 -25.01
C LEU A 374 -35.58 -29.81 -25.77
N LEU A 375 -34.41 -29.79 -25.11
CA LEU A 375 -33.14 -30.18 -25.71
C LEU A 375 -33.14 -31.66 -26.11
N ASP A 376 -33.65 -32.54 -25.25
CA ASP A 376 -33.77 -33.97 -25.55
C ASP A 376 -34.68 -34.20 -26.78
N ASN A 377 -35.80 -33.47 -26.87
CA ASN A 377 -36.71 -33.53 -28.03
C ASN A 377 -36.04 -33.02 -29.31
N ALA A 378 -35.29 -31.93 -29.23
CA ALA A 378 -34.57 -31.37 -30.36
C ALA A 378 -33.50 -32.35 -30.86
N LEU A 379 -32.75 -32.96 -29.94
CA LEU A 379 -31.73 -33.95 -30.26
C LEU A 379 -32.33 -35.22 -30.87
N ALA A 380 -33.45 -35.72 -30.32
CA ALA A 380 -34.17 -36.86 -30.88
C ALA A 380 -34.68 -36.58 -32.31
N SER A 381 -35.12 -35.35 -32.57
CA SER A 381 -35.56 -34.91 -33.89
C SER A 381 -34.40 -34.83 -34.89
N ALA A 382 -33.24 -34.31 -34.46
CA ALA A 382 -32.02 -34.28 -35.28
C ALA A 382 -31.53 -35.70 -35.64
N LYS A 383 -31.66 -36.68 -34.73
CA LYS A 383 -31.31 -38.08 -35.01
C LYS A 383 -32.25 -38.77 -36.01
N ALA A 384 -33.52 -38.37 -36.02
CA ALA A 384 -34.52 -38.95 -36.90
C ALA A 384 -34.38 -38.43 -38.35
N ASP A 385 -33.90 -37.20 -38.53
CA ASP A 385 -33.71 -36.57 -39.84
C ASP A 385 -32.26 -36.63 -40.32
N ARG A 386 -31.94 -37.62 -41.16
CA ARG A 386 -30.59 -37.77 -41.75
C ARG A 386 -30.19 -36.66 -42.72
N ALA A 387 -31.12 -35.82 -43.18
CA ALA A 387 -30.81 -34.72 -44.09
C ALA A 387 -30.37 -33.45 -43.34
N LYS A 388 -30.65 -33.35 -42.04
CA LYS A 388 -30.30 -32.20 -41.19
C LYS A 388 -29.68 -32.67 -39.88
N PRO A 389 -28.36 -32.50 -39.69
CA PRO A 389 -27.67 -32.92 -38.46
C PRO A 389 -28.00 -32.06 -37.24
N TYR A 390 -28.88 -31.06 -37.37
CA TYR A 390 -29.36 -30.23 -36.28
C TYR A 390 -30.87 -29.97 -36.35
N HIS A 391 -31.50 -29.71 -35.20
CA HIS A 391 -32.92 -29.33 -35.11
C HIS A 391 -33.14 -28.24 -34.06
N TYR A 392 -34.01 -27.29 -34.36
CA TYR A 392 -34.37 -26.18 -33.46
C TYR A 392 -35.78 -26.36 -32.93
N ILE A 393 -35.95 -26.05 -31.65
CA ILE A 393 -37.26 -25.87 -31.01
C ILE A 393 -37.29 -24.47 -30.44
N ASN A 394 -38.36 -23.72 -30.74
CA ASN A 394 -38.61 -22.45 -30.08
C ASN A 394 -39.47 -22.70 -28.85
N SER A 395 -39.06 -22.19 -27.68
CA SER A 395 -39.84 -22.35 -26.45
C SER A 395 -41.09 -21.47 -26.42
N ASP A 396 -41.17 -20.44 -27.26
CA ASP A 396 -42.32 -19.54 -27.41
C ASP A 396 -42.55 -19.11 -28.87
N GLU A 397 -43.76 -19.32 -29.40
CA GLU A 397 -44.13 -18.88 -30.76
C GLU A 397 -44.56 -17.39 -30.85
N ASN A 398 -44.60 -16.60 -29.76
CA ASN A 398 -45.41 -15.36 -29.74
C ASN A 398 -44.80 -14.08 -29.09
N GLN A 399 -43.49 -13.98 -28.84
CA GLN A 399 -42.89 -12.71 -28.38
C GLN A 399 -42.08 -12.02 -29.49
N LEU A 400 -42.48 -10.78 -29.84
CA LEU A 400 -41.70 -9.88 -30.67
C LEU A 400 -40.37 -9.55 -29.97
N VAL A 401 -39.28 -10.07 -30.52
CA VAL A 401 -37.92 -9.76 -30.12
C VAL A 401 -37.49 -8.45 -30.76
N MET A 402 -36.99 -7.51 -29.95
CA MET A 402 -36.31 -6.32 -30.47
C MET A 402 -34.88 -6.67 -30.87
N GLY A 403 -34.44 -6.26 -32.05
CA GLY A 403 -33.05 -6.40 -32.49
C GLY A 403 -32.12 -5.36 -31.86
N LYS A 404 -30.80 -5.57 -31.93
CA LYS A 404 -29.78 -4.71 -31.30
C LYS A 404 -29.97 -3.19 -31.53
N GLN A 405 -30.27 -2.77 -32.75
CA GLN A 405 -30.50 -1.36 -33.09
C GLN A 405 -31.77 -0.77 -32.47
N GLN A 406 -32.82 -1.60 -32.31
CA GLN A 406 -34.06 -1.19 -31.65
C GLN A 406 -33.84 -1.03 -30.15
N TRP A 407 -33.05 -1.92 -29.52
CA TRP A 407 -32.63 -1.76 -28.14
C TRP A 407 -31.85 -0.47 -27.92
N LYS A 408 -30.87 -0.17 -28.78
CA LYS A 408 -30.15 1.10 -28.71
C LYS A 408 -31.10 2.30 -28.81
N ALA A 409 -31.99 2.32 -29.81
CA ALA A 409 -32.94 3.42 -29.98
C ALA A 409 -33.88 3.58 -28.77
N LEU A 410 -34.32 2.47 -28.17
CA LEU A 410 -35.12 2.49 -26.95
C LEU A 410 -34.35 3.08 -25.76
N VAL A 411 -33.09 2.70 -25.59
CA VAL A 411 -32.23 3.22 -24.51
C VAL A 411 -31.97 4.71 -24.70
N ASP A 412 -31.64 5.15 -25.92
CA ASP A 412 -31.45 6.57 -26.26
C ASP A 412 -32.72 7.38 -25.93
N GLU A 413 -33.89 6.92 -26.39
CA GLU A 413 -35.17 7.56 -26.10
C GLU A 413 -35.48 7.57 -24.59
N ALA A 414 -35.18 6.47 -23.88
CA ALA A 414 -35.43 6.35 -22.45
C ALA A 414 -34.57 7.33 -21.62
N MET A 415 -33.32 7.58 -22.03
CA MET A 415 -32.46 8.60 -21.40
C MET A 415 -32.95 10.02 -21.68
N GLU A 416 -33.46 10.30 -22.89
CA GLU A 416 -34.00 11.62 -23.24
C GLU A 416 -35.35 11.93 -22.56
N LYS A 417 -36.14 10.89 -22.26
CA LYS A 417 -37.52 11.00 -21.74
C LYS A 417 -37.64 10.66 -20.26
N ASP A 418 -36.53 10.43 -19.56
CA ASP A 418 -36.48 10.01 -18.15
C ASP A 418 -37.32 8.74 -17.86
N TRP A 419 -37.29 7.76 -18.77
CA TRP A 419 -37.98 6.46 -18.61
C TRP A 419 -37.14 5.40 -17.89
N VAL A 420 -35.90 5.75 -17.52
CA VAL A 420 -35.02 4.87 -16.77
C VAL A 420 -35.34 4.98 -15.28
N HIS A 421 -35.73 3.86 -14.69
CA HIS A 421 -36.01 3.73 -13.27
C HIS A 421 -34.92 2.94 -12.57
N PHE A 422 -34.53 3.41 -11.38
CA PHE A 422 -33.48 2.81 -10.56
C PHE A 422 -34.07 2.11 -9.32
N ARG A 423 -33.55 0.92 -9.02
CA ARG A 423 -33.77 0.20 -7.77
C ARG A 423 -32.43 0.01 -7.07
N PHE A 424 -32.43 0.16 -5.75
CA PHE A 424 -31.28 -0.01 -4.88
C PHE A 424 -31.45 -1.30 -4.08
N GLN A 425 -30.46 -2.19 -4.10
CA GLN A 425 -30.47 -3.40 -3.28
C GLN A 425 -29.29 -3.39 -2.32
N ALA A 426 -29.56 -3.53 -1.02
CA ALA A 426 -28.53 -3.48 -0.01
C ALA A 426 -27.72 -4.79 0.04
N ALA A 427 -26.40 -4.66 0.14
CA ALA A 427 -25.49 -5.74 0.48
C ALA A 427 -25.08 -5.55 1.96
N CYS A 428 -25.51 -6.45 2.84
CA CYS A 428 -25.37 -6.29 4.29
C CYS A 428 -24.54 -7.40 4.94
N ASP A 429 -23.80 -7.07 5.99
CA ASP A 429 -23.20 -8.06 6.87
C ASP A 429 -24.27 -8.80 7.71
N LYS A 430 -23.85 -9.82 8.47
CA LYS A 430 -24.75 -10.56 9.39
C LYS A 430 -25.46 -9.72 10.44
N ASN A 431 -24.90 -8.55 10.78
CA ASN A 431 -25.45 -7.66 11.81
C ASN A 431 -26.43 -6.64 11.19
N GLY A 432 -26.60 -6.64 9.87
CA GLY A 432 -27.43 -5.69 9.14
C GLY A 432 -26.72 -4.39 8.77
N ASN A 433 -25.39 -4.30 8.90
CA ASN A 433 -24.64 -3.14 8.43
C ASN A 433 -24.47 -3.24 6.91
N ALA A 434 -24.94 -2.23 6.18
CA ALA A 434 -24.80 -2.16 4.73
C ALA A 434 -23.36 -1.82 4.33
N LEU A 435 -22.77 -2.62 3.44
CA LEU A 435 -21.52 -2.30 2.74
C LEU A 435 -21.77 -1.25 1.65
N HIS A 436 -22.81 -1.46 0.85
CA HIS A 436 -23.27 -0.57 -0.21
C HIS A 436 -24.69 -0.96 -0.64
N GLN A 437 -25.27 -0.17 -1.54
CA GLN A 437 -26.50 -0.48 -2.27
C GLN A 437 -26.22 -0.58 -3.76
N GLU A 438 -26.41 -1.76 -4.36
CA GLU A 438 -26.23 -1.95 -5.79
C GLU A 438 -27.36 -1.31 -6.59
N VAL A 439 -27.00 -0.61 -7.66
CA VAL A 439 -27.90 0.10 -8.55
C VAL A 439 -28.32 -0.81 -9.69
N PHE A 440 -29.63 -1.08 -9.77
CA PHE A 440 -30.27 -1.79 -10.87
C PHE A 440 -31.13 -0.84 -11.69
N SER A 441 -31.02 -0.92 -13.01
CA SER A 441 -31.80 -0.11 -13.95
C SER A 441 -32.88 -0.93 -14.67
N SER A 442 -34.00 -0.27 -14.96
CA SER A 442 -35.04 -0.79 -15.85
C SER A 442 -35.67 0.34 -16.65
N ILE A 443 -36.10 0.06 -17.86
CA ILE A 443 -36.80 1.02 -18.73
C ILE A 443 -38.29 0.69 -18.72
N GLU A 444 -39.15 1.69 -18.51
CA GLU A 444 -40.59 1.53 -18.65
C GLU A 444 -41.11 2.33 -19.84
N LYS A 445 -41.73 1.65 -20.82
CA LYS A 445 -42.35 2.28 -21.99
C LYS A 445 -43.69 1.62 -22.28
N ASP A 446 -44.73 2.43 -22.49
CA ASP A 446 -46.09 1.98 -22.84
C ASP A 446 -46.67 0.90 -21.88
N GLY A 447 -46.30 0.96 -20.60
CA GLY A 447 -46.72 -0.01 -19.57
C GLY A 447 -45.96 -1.33 -19.57
N GLN A 448 -44.95 -1.49 -20.43
CA GLN A 448 -44.02 -2.60 -20.43
C GLN A 448 -42.71 -2.21 -19.73
N ARG A 449 -42.20 -3.10 -18.86
CA ARG A 449 -40.92 -2.93 -18.16
C ARG A 449 -39.85 -3.82 -18.78
N TYR A 450 -38.70 -3.23 -19.08
CA TYR A 450 -37.52 -3.89 -19.62
C TYR A 450 -36.38 -3.88 -18.60
N SER A 451 -35.79 -5.03 -18.30
CA SER A 451 -34.65 -5.13 -17.38
C SER A 451 -33.33 -4.84 -18.09
N ALA A 452 -32.32 -4.42 -17.31
CA ALA A 452 -30.96 -4.16 -17.81
C ALA A 452 -30.38 -5.32 -18.63
N ALA A 453 -30.54 -6.55 -18.17
CA ALA A 453 -30.08 -7.75 -18.88
C ALA A 453 -30.64 -7.89 -20.31
N GLN A 454 -31.79 -7.28 -20.63
CA GLN A 454 -32.36 -7.35 -21.98
C GLN A 454 -31.66 -6.43 -22.98
N TYR A 455 -31.26 -5.23 -22.55
CA TYR A 455 -30.72 -4.20 -23.44
C TYR A 455 -29.20 -4.01 -23.32
N LEU A 456 -28.59 -4.26 -22.16
CA LEU A 456 -27.15 -4.05 -21.96
C LEU A 456 -26.30 -4.87 -22.93
N PHE A 457 -26.65 -6.14 -23.16
CA PHE A 457 -25.97 -6.97 -24.14
C PHE A 457 -25.96 -6.35 -25.54
N ALA A 458 -27.10 -5.80 -25.98
CA ALA A 458 -27.18 -5.13 -27.28
C ALA A 458 -26.28 -3.89 -27.34
N LEU A 459 -26.16 -3.13 -26.25
CA LEU A 459 -25.26 -1.98 -26.19
C LEU A 459 -23.80 -2.38 -26.21
N GLU A 460 -23.41 -3.47 -25.53
CA GLU A 460 -22.05 -4.01 -25.55
C GLU A 460 -21.65 -4.49 -26.94
N GLN A 461 -22.53 -5.25 -27.62
CA GLN A 461 -22.31 -5.70 -29.00
C GLN A 461 -22.16 -4.53 -29.99
N LEU A 462 -22.81 -3.41 -29.70
CA LEU A 462 -22.71 -2.18 -30.48
C LEU A 462 -21.59 -1.25 -30.03
N ASN A 463 -20.82 -1.61 -28.97
CA ASN A 463 -19.78 -0.80 -28.34
C ASN A 463 -20.26 0.60 -27.88
N VAL A 464 -21.50 0.68 -27.38
CA VAL A 464 -22.12 1.92 -26.91
C VAL A 464 -22.60 1.84 -25.46
N SER A 465 -22.15 0.84 -24.68
CA SER A 465 -22.52 0.73 -23.25
C SER A 465 -22.04 1.94 -22.44
N HIS A 466 -20.90 2.53 -22.81
CA HIS A 466 -20.34 3.71 -22.15
C HIS A 466 -21.33 4.88 -22.05
N ILE A 467 -22.18 5.08 -23.07
CA ILE A 467 -23.19 6.15 -23.06
C ILE A 467 -24.21 5.92 -21.94
N PHE A 468 -24.65 4.68 -21.77
CA PHE A 468 -25.59 4.33 -20.73
C PHE A 468 -24.93 4.34 -19.34
N ASP A 469 -23.70 3.85 -19.21
CA ASP A 469 -22.95 3.91 -17.96
C ASP A 469 -22.72 5.36 -17.52
N GLU A 470 -22.34 6.26 -18.44
CA GLU A 470 -22.23 7.70 -18.16
C GLU A 470 -23.55 8.28 -17.63
N TYR A 471 -24.67 7.93 -18.26
CA TYR A 471 -26.00 8.36 -17.82
C TYR A 471 -26.33 7.83 -16.41
N VAL A 472 -26.13 6.53 -16.14
CA VAL A 472 -26.40 5.95 -14.82
C VAL A 472 -25.53 6.60 -13.76
N ILE A 473 -24.23 6.78 -14.03
CA ILE A 473 -23.30 7.42 -13.11
C ILE A 473 -23.73 8.86 -12.85
N GLN A 474 -24.10 9.64 -13.87
CA GLN A 474 -24.55 11.02 -13.71
C GLN A 474 -25.83 11.09 -12.84
N GLN A 475 -26.82 10.22 -13.08
CA GLN A 475 -28.04 10.18 -12.27
C GLN A 475 -27.77 9.83 -10.80
N MET A 476 -26.89 8.85 -10.55
CA MET A 476 -26.52 8.46 -9.18
C MET A 476 -25.69 9.53 -8.49
N PHE A 477 -24.78 10.15 -9.23
CA PHE A 477 -23.97 11.26 -8.76
C PHE A 477 -24.86 12.44 -8.36
N ASP A 478 -25.80 12.85 -9.22
CA ASP A 478 -26.73 13.94 -8.92
C ASP A 478 -27.63 13.61 -7.72
N LYS A 479 -28.09 12.37 -7.60
CA LYS A 479 -28.82 11.90 -6.40
C LYS A 479 -27.98 12.10 -5.13
N LEU A 480 -26.72 11.67 -5.12
CA LEU A 480 -25.83 11.76 -3.95
C LEU A 480 -25.41 13.20 -3.63
N VAL A 481 -25.41 14.11 -4.60
CA VAL A 481 -25.18 15.55 -4.37
C VAL A 481 -26.35 16.18 -3.60
N HIS A 482 -27.58 15.77 -3.88
CA HIS A 482 -28.78 16.36 -3.30
C HIS A 482 -29.26 15.67 -2.02
N GLU A 483 -28.84 14.43 -1.77
CA GLU A 483 -29.20 13.66 -0.60
C GLU A 483 -28.08 13.63 0.44
N ASP A 484 -28.35 14.26 1.59
CA ASP A 484 -27.52 14.12 2.78
C ASP A 484 -27.59 12.69 3.31
N GLY A 485 -26.44 12.07 3.56
CA GLY A 485 -26.34 10.72 4.11
C GLY A 485 -24.97 10.09 3.86
N ASP A 486 -24.80 8.91 4.45
CA ASP A 486 -23.57 8.10 4.32
C ASP A 486 -23.78 6.88 3.42
N ASP A 487 -24.91 6.81 2.70
CA ASP A 487 -25.19 5.70 1.79
C ASP A 487 -24.16 5.64 0.67
N ILE A 488 -23.63 4.44 0.45
CA ILE A 488 -22.68 4.10 -0.61
C ILE A 488 -23.43 3.37 -1.72
N LEU A 489 -23.31 3.83 -2.96
CA LEU A 489 -23.93 3.19 -4.12
C LEU A 489 -22.90 2.40 -4.92
N ALA A 490 -23.22 1.16 -5.29
CA ALA A 490 -22.43 0.35 -6.19
C ALA A 490 -23.02 0.37 -7.61
N ILE A 491 -22.22 0.80 -8.58
CA ILE A 491 -22.63 0.95 -9.98
C ILE A 491 -21.87 -0.08 -10.82
N ASN A 492 -22.62 -0.91 -11.54
CA ASN A 492 -22.08 -1.86 -12.50
C ASN A 492 -21.52 -1.12 -13.73
N ILE A 493 -20.31 -1.47 -14.14
CA ILE A 493 -19.63 -0.88 -15.30
C ILE A 493 -19.41 -1.96 -16.36
N SER A 494 -19.86 -1.69 -17.58
CA SER A 494 -19.65 -2.59 -18.71
C SER A 494 -18.19 -2.61 -19.17
N GLU A 495 -17.77 -3.73 -19.73
CA GLU A 495 -16.40 -3.93 -20.22
C GLU A 495 -16.00 -2.94 -21.33
N SER A 496 -16.94 -2.61 -22.22
CA SER A 496 -16.67 -1.66 -23.32
C SER A 496 -16.43 -0.24 -22.81
N SER A 497 -16.99 0.12 -21.64
CA SER A 497 -16.76 1.40 -20.97
C SER A 497 -15.36 1.50 -20.39
N ILE A 498 -14.87 0.44 -19.75
CA ILE A 498 -13.49 0.38 -19.23
C ILE A 498 -12.47 0.43 -20.37
N SER A 499 -12.80 -0.18 -21.51
CA SER A 499 -11.95 -0.18 -22.69
C SER A 499 -11.91 1.16 -23.44
N ASP A 500 -12.75 2.14 -23.09
CA ASP A 500 -12.75 3.48 -23.69
C ASP A 500 -11.93 4.50 -22.87
N PRO A 501 -10.79 5.00 -23.40
CA PRO A 501 -10.01 6.05 -22.74
C PRO A 501 -10.77 7.36 -22.50
N SER A 502 -11.81 7.65 -23.30
CA SER A 502 -12.63 8.85 -23.12
C SER A 502 -13.51 8.75 -21.88
N PHE A 503 -14.12 7.59 -21.65
CA PHE A 503 -14.86 7.27 -20.44
C PHE A 503 -13.98 7.40 -19.19
N ILE A 504 -12.78 6.81 -19.19
CA ILE A 504 -11.83 6.91 -18.05
C ILE A 504 -11.46 8.38 -17.75
N ARG A 505 -11.23 9.18 -18.79
CA ARG A 505 -10.93 10.61 -18.62
C ARG A 505 -12.13 11.38 -18.06
N TRP A 506 -13.33 11.09 -18.55
CA TRP A 506 -14.57 11.74 -18.10
C TRP A 506 -14.85 11.45 -16.62
N ILE A 507 -14.82 10.17 -16.21
CA ILE A 507 -15.10 9.79 -14.82
C ILE A 507 -14.06 10.36 -13.86
N SER A 508 -12.78 10.37 -14.25
CA SER A 508 -11.72 10.97 -13.45
C SER A 508 -11.98 12.46 -13.19
N GLN A 509 -12.44 13.20 -14.21
CA GLN A 509 -12.77 14.61 -14.08
C GLN A 509 -13.99 14.84 -13.18
N LEU A 510 -15.05 14.04 -13.35
CA LEU A 510 -16.28 14.12 -12.57
C LEU A 510 -16.00 13.91 -11.06
N LEU A 511 -15.27 12.83 -10.73
CA LEU A 511 -14.98 12.46 -9.34
C LEU A 511 -13.99 13.43 -8.67
N THR A 512 -12.94 13.87 -9.38
CA THR A 512 -11.93 14.78 -8.81
C THR A 512 -12.52 16.15 -8.45
N GLN A 513 -13.52 16.62 -9.19
CA GLN A 513 -14.21 17.87 -8.90
C GLN A 513 -15.09 17.78 -7.64
N ASN A 514 -15.45 16.57 -7.20
CA ASN A 514 -16.40 16.35 -6.10
C ASN A 514 -15.99 15.21 -5.16
N PRO A 515 -14.90 15.37 -4.39
CA PRO A 515 -14.34 14.28 -3.57
C PRO A 515 -15.27 13.77 -2.44
N SER A 516 -16.27 14.57 -2.01
CA SER A 516 -17.24 14.15 -1.01
C SER A 516 -18.22 13.11 -1.55
N VAL A 517 -18.63 13.25 -2.81
CA VAL A 517 -19.54 12.32 -3.49
C VAL A 517 -18.77 11.07 -3.94
N ALA A 518 -17.54 11.24 -4.41
CA ALA A 518 -16.69 10.13 -4.86
C ALA A 518 -16.56 9.02 -3.80
N LYS A 519 -16.41 9.38 -2.53
CA LYS A 519 -16.32 8.43 -1.40
C LYS A 519 -17.57 7.58 -1.16
N ARG A 520 -18.69 7.97 -1.75
CA ARG A 520 -19.99 7.29 -1.67
C ARG A 520 -20.29 6.46 -2.91
N LEU A 521 -19.30 6.29 -3.79
CA LEU A 521 -19.43 5.50 -5.01
C LEU A 521 -18.47 4.32 -4.99
N HIS A 522 -19.04 3.14 -5.21
CA HIS A 522 -18.33 1.92 -5.57
C HIS A 522 -18.61 1.60 -7.03
N PHE A 523 -17.58 1.14 -7.75
CA PHE A 523 -17.71 0.66 -9.12
C PHE A 523 -17.55 -0.86 -9.16
N GLU A 524 -18.56 -1.58 -9.65
CA GLU A 524 -18.51 -3.02 -9.86
C GLU A 524 -17.98 -3.32 -11.25
N ILE A 525 -16.81 -3.95 -11.29
CA ILE A 525 -16.07 -4.25 -12.51
C ILE A 525 -16.12 -5.76 -12.74
N PRO A 526 -16.60 -6.24 -13.91
CA PRO A 526 -16.57 -7.66 -14.23
C PRO A 526 -15.17 -8.25 -14.15
N GLU A 527 -15.04 -9.48 -13.62
CA GLU A 527 -13.76 -10.19 -13.51
C GLU A 527 -12.99 -10.26 -14.84
N ALA A 528 -13.69 -10.40 -15.97
CA ALA A 528 -13.10 -10.44 -17.31
C ALA A 528 -12.17 -9.24 -17.58
N CYS A 529 -12.54 -8.05 -17.11
CA CYS A 529 -11.78 -6.82 -17.34
C CYS A 529 -10.38 -6.86 -16.70
N PHE A 530 -10.23 -7.53 -15.56
CA PHE A 530 -8.94 -7.66 -14.87
C PHE A 530 -8.00 -8.65 -15.58
N ILE A 531 -8.56 -9.55 -16.38
CA ILE A 531 -7.84 -10.65 -17.03
C ILE A 531 -7.51 -10.28 -18.48
N GLU A 532 -8.52 -9.87 -19.23
CA GLU A 532 -8.43 -9.64 -20.68
C GLU A 532 -7.95 -8.22 -20.98
N ASN A 533 -8.38 -7.24 -20.18
CA ASN A 533 -8.15 -5.80 -20.39
C ASN A 533 -7.38 -5.13 -19.23
N ALA A 534 -6.46 -5.87 -18.59
CA ALA A 534 -5.77 -5.46 -17.36
C ALA A 534 -5.17 -4.04 -17.39
N SER A 535 -4.62 -3.60 -18.53
CA SER A 535 -4.01 -2.26 -18.66
C SER A 535 -5.04 -1.12 -18.54
N TYR A 536 -6.19 -1.25 -19.20
CA TYR A 536 -7.26 -0.27 -19.11
C TYR A 536 -7.94 -0.30 -17.75
N THR A 537 -8.17 -1.49 -17.22
CA THR A 537 -8.70 -1.70 -15.87
C THR A 537 -7.79 -1.05 -14.83
N ALA A 538 -6.47 -1.15 -14.96
CA ALA A 538 -5.52 -0.51 -14.04
C ALA A 538 -5.61 1.02 -14.10
N LEU A 539 -5.76 1.60 -15.29
CA LEU A 539 -5.95 3.04 -15.47
C LEU A 539 -7.26 3.52 -14.82
N PHE A 540 -8.36 2.79 -15.05
CA PHE A 540 -9.66 3.09 -14.45
C PHE A 540 -9.61 3.00 -12.92
N CYS A 541 -9.12 1.87 -12.37
CA CYS A 541 -9.01 1.65 -10.93
C CYS A 541 -8.13 2.69 -10.24
N HIS A 542 -7.03 3.12 -10.88
CA HIS A 542 -6.19 4.19 -10.35
C HIS A 542 -6.92 5.54 -10.35
N ALA A 543 -7.62 5.87 -11.45
CA ALA A 543 -8.33 7.13 -11.60
C ALA A 543 -9.45 7.32 -10.55
N ILE A 544 -10.24 6.28 -10.28
CA ILE A 544 -11.33 6.35 -9.29
C ILE A 544 -10.79 6.42 -7.85
N ARG A 545 -9.72 5.68 -7.54
CA ARG A 545 -9.09 5.68 -6.21
C ARG A 545 -8.41 6.99 -5.87
N ASP A 546 -7.72 7.59 -6.82
CA ASP A 546 -7.09 8.89 -6.63
C ASP A 546 -8.13 9.99 -6.32
N ALA A 547 -9.36 9.82 -6.83
CA ALA A 547 -10.49 10.70 -6.51
C ALA A 547 -11.22 10.34 -5.21
N GLY A 548 -10.90 9.20 -4.58
CA GLY A 548 -11.45 8.75 -3.30
C GLY A 548 -12.63 7.78 -3.37
N ALA A 549 -13.01 7.33 -4.57
CA ALA A 549 -13.97 6.24 -4.76
C ALA A 549 -13.28 4.87 -4.63
N ASP A 550 -14.06 3.79 -4.53
CA ASP A 550 -13.54 2.42 -4.50
C ASP A 550 -14.20 1.53 -5.56
N PHE A 551 -13.72 0.30 -5.68
CA PHE A 551 -14.26 -0.67 -6.64
C PHE A 551 -14.33 -2.08 -6.06
N GLY A 552 -15.27 -2.85 -6.59
CA GLY A 552 -15.38 -4.28 -6.38
C GLY A 552 -15.18 -5.07 -7.67
N VAL A 553 -14.88 -6.35 -7.52
CA VAL A 553 -14.87 -7.30 -8.65
C VAL A 553 -16.21 -8.03 -8.67
N ASP A 554 -16.93 -7.93 -9.78
CA ASP A 554 -18.14 -8.71 -10.01
C ASP A 554 -17.84 -10.03 -10.73
N ASN A 555 -18.66 -11.04 -10.49
CA ASN A 555 -18.52 -12.40 -11.02
C ASN A 555 -17.18 -13.06 -10.64
N TYR A 556 -16.72 -12.81 -9.42
CA TYR A 556 -15.44 -13.33 -8.92
C TYR A 556 -15.39 -14.86 -8.98
N GLY A 557 -14.34 -15.36 -9.63
CA GLY A 557 -14.07 -16.79 -9.81
C GLY A 557 -14.75 -17.41 -11.02
N ARG A 558 -15.57 -16.68 -11.79
CA ARG A 558 -16.23 -17.18 -13.02
C ARG A 558 -15.22 -17.59 -14.07
N HIS A 559 -14.17 -16.80 -14.27
CA HIS A 559 -13.15 -17.06 -15.27
C HIS A 559 -12.12 -18.04 -14.74
N PHE A 560 -11.95 -19.18 -15.41
CA PHE A 560 -11.02 -20.25 -15.05
C PHE A 560 -9.53 -19.90 -15.26
N GLN A 561 -9.15 -18.64 -15.01
CA GLN A 561 -7.78 -18.13 -15.07
C GLN A 561 -7.22 -17.86 -13.67
N THR A 562 -6.02 -17.29 -13.60
CA THR A 562 -5.35 -17.00 -12.33
C THR A 562 -6.11 -15.96 -11.50
N LEU A 563 -6.09 -16.14 -10.17
CA LEU A 563 -6.62 -15.17 -9.19
C LEU A 563 -5.56 -14.15 -8.77
N ASP A 564 -4.39 -14.15 -9.42
CA ASP A 564 -3.26 -13.26 -9.10
C ASP A 564 -3.61 -11.78 -9.25
N TYR A 565 -4.61 -11.43 -10.06
CA TYR A 565 -5.05 -10.03 -10.23
C TYR A 565 -5.54 -9.42 -8.90
N LEU A 566 -6.09 -10.20 -7.97
CA LEU A 566 -6.42 -9.70 -6.63
C LEU A 566 -5.18 -9.15 -5.94
N ASN A 567 -4.01 -9.77 -6.20
CA ASN A 567 -2.74 -9.33 -5.65
C ASN A 567 -2.32 -7.93 -6.18
N GLU A 568 -2.62 -7.65 -7.43
CA GLU A 568 -2.21 -6.42 -8.11
C GLU A 568 -3.19 -5.28 -7.85
N PHE A 569 -4.49 -5.54 -7.99
CA PHE A 569 -5.53 -4.52 -7.98
C PHE A 569 -6.07 -4.22 -6.57
N ARG A 570 -6.03 -5.17 -5.63
CA ARG A 570 -6.55 -5.00 -4.25
C ARG A 570 -7.97 -4.41 -4.21
N PRO A 571 -8.99 -4.99 -4.87
CA PRO A 571 -10.35 -4.44 -4.82
C PRO A 571 -10.85 -4.30 -3.37
N HIS A 572 -11.80 -3.38 -3.13
CA HIS A 572 -12.42 -3.22 -1.81
C HIS A 572 -13.23 -4.48 -1.43
N TYR A 573 -13.90 -5.07 -2.41
CA TYR A 573 -14.63 -6.31 -2.23
C TYR A 573 -14.61 -7.17 -3.51
N VAL A 574 -14.90 -8.46 -3.34
CA VAL A 574 -15.17 -9.39 -4.44
C VAL A 574 -16.56 -9.96 -4.27
N LYS A 575 -17.35 -9.93 -5.33
CA LYS A 575 -18.70 -10.48 -5.38
C LYS A 575 -18.64 -11.82 -6.09
N LEU A 576 -18.85 -12.88 -5.33
CA LEU A 576 -18.73 -14.24 -5.81
C LEU A 576 -19.74 -14.49 -6.93
N ASP A 577 -19.27 -15.17 -7.97
CA ASP A 577 -20.15 -15.67 -9.02
C ASP A 577 -21.22 -16.61 -8.46
N TYR A 578 -22.41 -16.60 -9.06
CA TYR A 578 -23.54 -17.45 -8.68
C TYR A 578 -23.16 -18.95 -8.63
N LEU A 579 -22.18 -19.36 -9.43
CA LEU A 579 -21.59 -20.71 -9.42
C LEU A 579 -21.18 -21.20 -8.03
N PHE A 580 -20.74 -20.29 -7.15
CA PHE A 580 -20.23 -20.60 -5.81
C PHE A 580 -21.24 -20.33 -4.69
N THR A 581 -22.36 -19.66 -4.98
CA THR A 581 -23.37 -19.33 -3.98
C THR A 581 -24.62 -20.21 -4.07
N HIS A 582 -24.78 -20.94 -5.18
CA HIS A 582 -25.93 -21.79 -5.44
C HIS A 582 -25.56 -23.26 -5.70
N ASN A 583 -26.46 -24.18 -5.29
CA ASN A 583 -26.41 -25.60 -5.63
C ASN A 583 -25.13 -26.35 -5.21
N LEU A 584 -24.57 -26.01 -4.04
CA LEU A 584 -23.37 -26.65 -3.48
C LEU A 584 -23.71 -28.03 -2.89
N LYS A 585 -23.80 -29.06 -3.74
CA LYS A 585 -24.19 -30.42 -3.34
C LYS A 585 -23.01 -31.34 -3.02
N ASP A 586 -21.83 -31.05 -3.57
CA ASP A 586 -20.61 -31.85 -3.42
C ASP A 586 -19.64 -31.15 -2.46
N GLU A 587 -18.98 -31.92 -1.58
CA GLU A 587 -17.88 -31.45 -0.73
C GLU A 587 -16.81 -30.69 -1.52
N LYS A 588 -16.52 -31.10 -2.77
CA LYS A 588 -15.54 -30.41 -3.63
C LYS A 588 -15.94 -28.96 -3.91
N GLN A 589 -17.23 -28.70 -4.11
CA GLN A 589 -17.75 -27.35 -4.37
C GLN A 589 -17.63 -26.50 -3.10
N THR A 590 -17.95 -27.08 -1.94
CA THR A 590 -17.79 -26.43 -0.64
C THR A 590 -16.33 -26.11 -0.31
N TYR A 591 -15.39 -27.03 -0.55
CA TYR A 591 -13.96 -26.77 -0.39
C TYR A 591 -13.44 -25.70 -1.36
N THR A 592 -14.00 -25.65 -2.57
CA THR A 592 -13.67 -24.63 -3.57
C THR A 592 -14.14 -23.26 -3.11
N LEU A 593 -15.40 -23.13 -2.67
CA LEU A 593 -15.94 -21.91 -2.07
C LEU A 593 -15.04 -21.42 -0.94
N ALA A 594 -14.76 -22.27 0.06
CA ALA A 594 -13.92 -21.90 1.20
C ALA A 594 -12.54 -21.42 0.75
N SER A 595 -11.95 -22.04 -0.27
CA SER A 595 -10.61 -21.69 -0.74
C SER A 595 -10.58 -20.38 -1.52
N ILE A 596 -11.57 -20.14 -2.38
CA ILE A 596 -11.73 -18.90 -3.15
C ILE A 596 -12.02 -17.71 -2.22
N SER A 597 -12.92 -17.90 -1.25
CA SER A 597 -13.23 -16.88 -0.25
C SER A 597 -12.02 -16.57 0.64
N ARG A 598 -11.31 -17.61 1.10
CA ARG A 598 -10.08 -17.45 1.89
C ARG A 598 -8.97 -16.73 1.13
N ALA A 599 -8.87 -16.93 -0.19
CA ALA A 599 -7.89 -16.21 -1.01
C ALA A 599 -8.15 -14.69 -1.00
N ALA A 600 -9.41 -14.25 -1.08
CA ALA A 600 -9.76 -12.84 -0.94
C ALA A 600 -9.53 -12.32 0.49
N HIS A 601 -9.98 -13.07 1.50
CA HIS A 601 -9.83 -12.71 2.91
C HIS A 601 -8.37 -12.50 3.35
N ASN A 602 -7.42 -13.29 2.83
CA ASN A 602 -6.00 -13.15 3.16
C ASN A 602 -5.39 -11.83 2.65
N LEU A 603 -6.10 -11.10 1.79
CA LEU A 603 -5.74 -9.77 1.31
C LEU A 603 -6.55 -8.65 1.97
N ASP A 604 -7.30 -8.96 3.04
CA ASP A 604 -8.26 -8.05 3.67
C ASP A 604 -9.32 -7.53 2.68
N ILE A 605 -9.71 -8.36 1.70
CA ILE A 605 -10.75 -8.04 0.73
C ILE A 605 -12.07 -8.62 1.22
N THR A 606 -13.12 -7.79 1.30
CA THR A 606 -14.46 -8.21 1.71
C THR A 606 -15.08 -9.14 0.67
N THR A 607 -15.70 -10.22 1.13
CA THR A 607 -16.39 -11.19 0.26
C THR A 607 -17.90 -10.95 0.28
N VAL A 608 -18.50 -10.85 -0.91
CA VAL A 608 -19.93 -10.60 -1.09
C VAL A 608 -20.55 -11.80 -1.81
N ALA A 609 -21.62 -12.37 -1.25
CA ALA A 609 -22.44 -13.35 -1.94
C ALA A 609 -23.78 -12.72 -2.36
N SER A 610 -24.09 -12.84 -3.65
CA SER A 610 -25.33 -12.30 -4.23
C SER A 610 -26.38 -13.38 -4.45
N ARG A 611 -27.63 -12.95 -4.65
CA ARG A 611 -28.81 -13.79 -4.92
C ARG A 611 -29.10 -14.81 -3.83
N ILE A 612 -28.94 -14.40 -2.57
CA ILE A 612 -29.26 -15.26 -1.43
C ILE A 612 -30.76 -15.20 -1.16
N GLU A 613 -31.42 -16.37 -1.19
CA GLU A 613 -32.88 -16.47 -1.12
C GLU A 613 -33.37 -16.97 0.24
N THR A 614 -32.55 -17.75 0.95
CA THR A 614 -32.93 -18.42 2.21
C THR A 614 -31.95 -18.12 3.35
N GLN A 615 -32.44 -18.20 4.59
CA GLN A 615 -31.58 -18.06 5.77
C GLN A 615 -30.53 -19.17 5.87
N GLU A 616 -30.91 -20.39 5.47
CA GLU A 616 -30.01 -21.55 5.45
C GLU A 616 -28.82 -21.33 4.50
N GLN A 617 -29.06 -20.75 3.31
CA GLN A 617 -27.99 -20.37 2.39
C GLN A 617 -27.05 -19.33 3.02
N LEU A 618 -27.61 -18.29 3.65
CA LEU A 618 -26.83 -17.24 4.32
C LEU A 618 -25.95 -17.82 5.42
N ASP A 619 -26.54 -18.59 6.33
CA ASP A 619 -25.84 -19.19 7.47
C ASP A 619 -24.70 -20.11 6.99
N PHE A 620 -24.98 -20.94 5.99
CA PHE A 620 -24.00 -21.82 5.37
C PHE A 620 -22.85 -21.03 4.74
N LEU A 621 -23.13 -20.05 3.90
CA LEU A 621 -22.10 -19.27 3.20
C LEU A 621 -21.21 -18.52 4.17
N ALA A 622 -21.78 -18.00 5.25
CA ALA A 622 -21.01 -17.31 6.27
C ALA A 622 -20.03 -18.19 7.06
N GLU A 623 -20.31 -19.48 7.21
CA GLU A 623 -19.35 -20.43 7.78
C GLU A 623 -18.14 -20.64 6.84
N HIS A 624 -18.25 -20.23 5.58
CA HIS A 624 -17.27 -20.41 4.52
C HIS A 624 -16.63 -19.09 4.08
N PHE A 625 -16.36 -18.20 5.04
CA PHE A 625 -15.65 -16.93 4.84
C PHE A 625 -16.39 -15.99 3.88
N ILE A 626 -17.71 -15.88 4.00
CA ILE A 626 -18.50 -14.83 3.32
C ILE A 626 -18.89 -13.76 4.35
N ASP A 627 -18.52 -12.51 4.07
CA ASP A 627 -18.74 -11.37 4.97
C ASP A 627 -20.12 -10.72 4.79
N VAL A 628 -20.50 -10.52 3.53
CA VAL A 628 -21.63 -9.67 3.12
C VAL A 628 -22.57 -10.47 2.20
N PHE A 629 -23.86 -10.25 2.38
CA PHE A 629 -24.92 -10.97 1.69
C PHE A 629 -25.83 -9.97 0.99
N GLN A 630 -26.28 -10.35 -0.20
CA GLN A 630 -27.24 -9.58 -0.99
C GLN A 630 -28.27 -10.53 -1.60
N GLY A 631 -29.54 -10.18 -1.50
CA GLY A 631 -30.61 -10.97 -2.10
C GLY A 631 -31.94 -10.83 -1.37
N PHE A 632 -32.88 -11.68 -1.74
CA PHE A 632 -34.25 -11.65 -1.21
C PHE A 632 -34.31 -11.85 0.31
N ILE A 633 -33.38 -12.61 0.89
CA ILE A 633 -33.37 -12.81 2.35
C ILE A 633 -32.98 -11.54 3.12
N VAL A 634 -32.17 -10.67 2.52
CA VAL A 634 -31.68 -9.43 3.14
C VAL A 634 -32.71 -8.31 3.02
N ASP A 635 -33.54 -8.34 1.98
CA ASP A 635 -34.64 -7.39 1.75
C ASP A 635 -35.89 -7.66 2.63
N LYS A 636 -35.89 -8.73 3.46
CA LYS A 636 -36.99 -9.13 4.35
C LYS A 636 -36.77 -8.67 5.78
#